data_AF-A0AAW3ZU50-F1
#
_entry.id   AF-A0AAW3ZU50-F1
#
_cell.length_a   1.000
_cell.length_b   1.000
_cell.length_c   1.000
_cell.angle_alpha   90.00
_cell.angle_beta   90.00
_cell.angle_gamma   90.00
#
_symmetry.space_group_name_H-M   'P 1'
#
loop_
_entity.id
_entity.type
_entity.pdbx_description
1 polymer ?
#
loop_
_entity_poly.entity_id
_entity_poly.type
_entity_poly.pdbx_seq_one_letter_code
_entity_poly.pdbx_strand_id
1 'polypeptide(L)'
;MWVNSKEAAAILGVNLRKLQRCVVKAQNSCQKILTIDTKYFSYSYTDGIGRGGKVLQIWIDDENSNIKKENTNESGLSAMDSVVNTNSDSRTDSDGGVDARYDERFCLENVRDRELGGDKNVFVCAQDSKKLAVKNETKASINIKIKDLENMNKLKAVTELNACPKGMSKTLWGKGVADKYGVSLKTLYAWAKEQKIDEVQVSDDELSIDFKASFKSSSFEMSALEWAVGFMLHNPLSSKTFTYEQLEIYARKNNLKIGSYKSFARLIATPEIKAMLLRATAGDRGVRNEIASFLIRDLNCYESMELVCGDQIVFDFNAISPDGEVVNPNAYVWIDMGSGAIIGVDVVFGKYNRLSVGNSLKMALRFGVADAIYTDNGKPELSNYIEQVRSQLSGIKFKDFDDLAPNMRHKKAKPGNSRAKPIENIFNHVQRRMAEMIISECGGGVSYHKDKRENQEILKKYMKENPLDFEAFIAYFEKAVRWWNEHYNTSRKIRPMASFLEKLERKPKAVFDETTLDFIFSERRSIKVKNSSVSLSVMNERRTYSHPKLSKFNGESVEVRINEKDYEHVNIVDIDKHKLICEAALMDRVDPRDHAKVSAIIARNESVVRAVREAFSYYSNLYKRTNTITPYSGLAHETKVKNEKTRKINKKIAMSNEELLNAM
;
A
#
# COMPACT_ATOMS: atom_id res chain seq x y z
N MET A 1 -15.45 -9.47 -13.86
CA MET A 1 -15.49 -10.82 -13.24
C MET A 1 -14.74 -11.86 -14.06
N TRP A 2 -14.09 -12.85 -13.41
CA TRP A 2 -13.51 -14.02 -14.07
C TRP A 2 -14.58 -15.09 -14.32
N VAL A 3 -14.75 -15.51 -15.57
CA VAL A 3 -15.70 -16.58 -15.96
C VAL A 3 -14.99 -17.67 -16.75
N ASN A 4 -15.52 -18.90 -16.77
CA ASN A 4 -14.93 -19.98 -17.56
C ASN A 4 -15.11 -19.73 -19.07
N SER A 5 -14.27 -20.36 -19.91
CA SER A 5 -14.31 -20.14 -21.36
C SER A 5 -15.68 -20.39 -22.03
N LYS A 6 -16.51 -21.29 -21.48
CA LYS A 6 -17.85 -21.59 -22.01
C LYS A 6 -18.85 -20.47 -21.70
N GLU A 7 -18.83 -19.97 -20.47
CA GLU A 7 -19.61 -18.81 -20.05
C GLU A 7 -19.15 -17.54 -20.76
N ALA A 8 -17.84 -17.35 -20.90
CA ALA A 8 -17.27 -16.21 -21.61
C ALA A 8 -17.69 -16.18 -23.07
N ALA A 9 -17.61 -17.31 -23.78
CA ALA A 9 -18.10 -17.44 -25.15
C ALA A 9 -19.59 -17.05 -25.27
N ALA A 10 -20.40 -17.46 -24.30
CA ALA A 10 -21.82 -17.17 -24.28
C ALA A 10 -22.14 -15.70 -23.91
N ILE A 11 -21.31 -15.02 -23.12
CA ILE A 11 -21.49 -13.60 -22.77
C ILE A 11 -21.02 -12.70 -23.92
N LEU A 12 -19.90 -13.06 -24.55
CA LEU A 12 -19.31 -12.30 -25.64
C LEU A 12 -19.97 -12.56 -27.01
N GLY A 13 -20.90 -13.53 -27.09
CA GLY A 13 -21.58 -13.88 -28.34
C GLY A 13 -20.66 -14.54 -29.37
N VAL A 14 -19.56 -15.17 -28.94
CA VAL A 14 -18.53 -15.73 -29.81
C VAL A 14 -18.51 -17.25 -29.75
N ASN A 15 -18.19 -17.90 -30.86
CA ASN A 15 -18.05 -19.35 -30.89
C ASN A 15 -16.92 -19.81 -29.94
N LEU A 16 -17.20 -20.79 -29.07
CA LEU A 16 -16.23 -21.32 -28.10
C LEU A 16 -14.92 -21.79 -28.75
N ARG A 17 -14.98 -22.40 -29.95
CA ARG A 17 -13.77 -22.80 -30.69
C ARG A 17 -13.01 -21.60 -31.24
N LYS A 18 -13.69 -20.52 -31.66
CA LYS A 18 -13.06 -19.25 -32.08
C LYS A 18 -12.30 -18.66 -30.89
N LEU A 19 -12.95 -18.58 -29.73
CA LEU A 19 -12.37 -18.10 -28.48
C LEU A 19 -11.11 -18.88 -28.07
N GLN A 20 -11.19 -20.20 -28.05
CA GLN A 20 -10.06 -21.08 -27.71
C GLN A 20 -8.89 -20.93 -28.70
N ARG A 21 -9.17 -20.82 -30.01
CA ARG A 21 -8.13 -20.58 -31.03
C ARG A 21 -7.45 -19.22 -30.86
N CYS A 22 -8.20 -18.18 -30.51
CA CYS A 22 -7.62 -16.87 -30.21
C CYS A 22 -6.69 -16.92 -28.99
N VAL A 23 -7.06 -17.69 -27.95
CA VAL A 23 -6.20 -17.88 -26.77
C VAL A 23 -4.92 -18.60 -27.14
N VAL A 24 -4.99 -19.67 -27.94
CA VAL A 24 -3.79 -20.40 -28.40
C VAL A 24 -2.88 -19.51 -29.24
N LYS A 25 -3.45 -18.67 -30.12
CA LYS A 25 -2.66 -17.68 -30.88
C LYS A 25 -1.99 -16.66 -29.95
N ALA A 26 -2.72 -16.12 -28.97
CA ALA A 26 -2.17 -15.18 -27.99
C ALA A 26 -1.05 -15.82 -27.15
N GLN A 27 -1.18 -17.10 -26.76
CA GLN A 27 -0.12 -17.85 -26.08
C GLN A 27 1.13 -18.01 -26.94
N ASN A 28 0.97 -18.39 -28.22
CA ASN A 28 2.09 -18.54 -29.15
C ASN A 28 2.81 -17.22 -29.43
N SER A 29 2.09 -16.09 -29.34
CA SER A 29 2.64 -14.74 -29.49
C SER A 29 3.06 -14.10 -28.15
N CYS A 30 3.07 -14.86 -27.04
CA CYS A 30 3.41 -14.38 -25.68
C CYS A 30 2.55 -13.19 -25.19
N GLN A 31 1.33 -13.05 -25.71
CA GLN A 31 0.41 -11.98 -25.34
C GLN A 31 -0.46 -12.40 -24.15
N LYS A 32 -0.59 -11.50 -23.16
CA LYS A 32 -1.42 -11.70 -21.95
C LYS A 32 -2.86 -11.19 -22.13
N ILE A 33 -3.13 -10.52 -23.24
CA ILE A 33 -4.41 -9.92 -23.58
C ILE A 33 -4.86 -10.53 -24.90
N LEU A 34 -6.15 -10.78 -25.00
CA LEU A 34 -6.80 -11.39 -26.13
C LEU A 34 -7.67 -10.35 -26.83
N THR A 35 -7.50 -10.22 -28.15
CA THR A 35 -8.33 -9.33 -28.97
C THR A 35 -9.42 -10.14 -29.67
N ILE A 36 -10.68 -9.79 -29.46
CA ILE A 36 -11.82 -10.33 -30.22
C ILE A 36 -12.68 -9.18 -30.69
N ASP A 37 -12.91 -9.11 -32.01
CA ASP A 37 -13.84 -8.17 -32.64
C ASP A 37 -13.66 -6.74 -32.09
N THR A 38 -12.41 -6.27 -32.06
CA THR A 38 -11.92 -4.95 -31.56
C THR A 38 -11.93 -4.69 -30.04
N LYS A 39 -12.31 -5.70 -29.23
CA LYS A 39 -12.30 -5.61 -27.76
C LYS A 39 -11.15 -6.42 -27.15
N TYR A 40 -10.63 -5.95 -26.03
CA TYR A 40 -9.50 -6.55 -25.32
C TYR A 40 -9.96 -7.26 -24.04
N PHE A 41 -9.55 -8.51 -23.87
CA PHE A 41 -9.90 -9.33 -22.71
C PHE A 41 -8.66 -9.93 -22.08
N SER A 42 -8.59 -9.94 -20.75
CA SER A 42 -7.55 -10.70 -20.03
C SER A 42 -7.96 -12.16 -19.95
N TYR A 43 -7.01 -13.07 -20.11
CA TYR A 43 -7.24 -14.52 -19.93
C TYR A 43 -6.23 -15.10 -18.95
N SER A 44 -6.63 -16.16 -18.25
CA SER A 44 -5.77 -16.91 -17.34
C SER A 44 -6.11 -18.40 -17.38
N TYR A 45 -5.12 -19.23 -17.07
CA TYR A 45 -5.34 -20.66 -16.87
C TYR A 45 -5.24 -20.96 -15.39
N THR A 46 -6.26 -21.58 -14.84
CA THR A 46 -6.29 -22.01 -13.44
C THR A 46 -6.22 -23.52 -13.39
N ASP A 47 -5.70 -24.08 -12.29
CA ASP A 47 -5.68 -25.52 -12.11
C ASP A 47 -7.12 -26.01 -11.86
N GLY A 48 -7.57 -26.96 -12.69
CA GLY A 48 -8.92 -27.50 -12.58
C GLY A 48 -9.14 -28.34 -11.32
N ILE A 49 -10.40 -28.46 -10.89
CA ILE A 49 -10.79 -29.36 -9.81
C ILE A 49 -10.89 -30.79 -10.39
N GLY A 50 -9.87 -31.62 -10.17
CA GLY A 50 -9.88 -33.05 -10.52
C GLY A 50 -8.73 -33.50 -11.44
N ARG A 51 -8.88 -34.66 -12.10
CA ARG A 51 -7.86 -35.26 -13.00
C ARG A 51 -7.75 -34.60 -14.39
N GLY A 52 -8.41 -33.46 -14.61
CA GLY A 52 -8.60 -32.89 -15.95
C GLY A 52 -8.05 -31.48 -16.12
N GLY A 53 -6.76 -31.35 -16.43
CA GLY A 53 -6.15 -30.19 -17.11
C GLY A 53 -6.32 -28.79 -16.50
N LYS A 54 -5.70 -27.80 -17.15
CA LYS A 54 -5.86 -26.38 -16.81
C LYS A 54 -7.20 -25.85 -17.38
N VAL A 55 -7.94 -25.09 -16.58
CA VAL A 55 -9.22 -24.46 -16.95
C VAL A 55 -8.96 -23.02 -17.40
N LEU A 56 -9.37 -22.70 -18.63
CA LEU A 56 -9.29 -21.36 -19.21
C LEU A 56 -10.38 -20.45 -18.62
N GLN A 57 -9.95 -19.34 -18.02
CA GLN A 57 -10.79 -18.27 -17.51
C GLN A 57 -10.55 -16.97 -18.30
N ILE A 58 -11.61 -16.18 -18.47
CA ILE A 58 -11.59 -14.90 -19.16
C ILE A 58 -12.20 -13.84 -18.26
N TRP A 59 -11.54 -12.69 -18.16
CA TRP A 59 -12.07 -11.54 -17.45
C TRP A 59 -13.04 -10.76 -18.34
N ILE A 60 -14.24 -10.51 -17.81
CA ILE A 60 -15.28 -9.71 -18.45
C ILE A 60 -15.62 -8.54 -17.54
N ASP A 61 -15.52 -7.31 -18.06
CA ASP A 61 -15.91 -6.10 -17.35
C ASP A 61 -17.43 -5.96 -17.23
N ASP A 62 -17.89 -5.29 -16.17
CA ASP A 62 -19.31 -5.22 -15.80
C ASP A 62 -20.19 -4.58 -16.89
N GLU A 63 -19.64 -3.70 -17.74
CA GLU A 63 -20.35 -3.14 -18.90
C GLU A 63 -20.71 -4.19 -19.96
N ASN A 64 -19.88 -5.23 -20.15
CA ASN A 64 -20.18 -6.32 -21.08
C ASN A 64 -21.10 -7.40 -20.45
N SER A 65 -21.31 -7.37 -19.14
CA SER A 65 -22.18 -8.32 -18.41
C SER A 65 -23.67 -8.01 -18.55
N ASN A 66 -24.02 -6.76 -18.91
CA ASN A 66 -25.40 -6.30 -19.04
C ASN A 66 -26.12 -6.78 -20.31
N ILE A 67 -25.41 -7.39 -21.27
CA ILE A 67 -25.97 -7.87 -22.54
C ILE A 67 -26.97 -9.04 -22.36
N LYS A 68 -27.01 -9.69 -21.18
CA LYS A 68 -27.91 -10.83 -20.91
C LYS A 68 -29.13 -10.54 -20.04
N LYS A 69 -29.26 -9.36 -19.44
CA LYS A 69 -30.41 -9.07 -18.56
C LYS A 69 -31.63 -8.49 -19.28
N GLU A 70 -31.48 -8.04 -20.53
CA GLU A 70 -32.60 -7.48 -21.29
C GLU A 70 -33.33 -8.49 -22.19
N ASN A 71 -32.76 -9.67 -22.48
CA ASN A 71 -33.31 -10.60 -23.49
C ASN A 71 -33.96 -11.89 -22.94
N THR A 72 -34.45 -11.90 -21.69
CA THR A 72 -35.20 -13.06 -21.15
C THR A 72 -36.71 -12.85 -21.02
N ASN A 73 -37.23 -11.70 -21.45
CA ASN A 73 -38.66 -11.46 -21.58
C ASN A 73 -38.97 -11.22 -23.06
N GLU A 74 -39.13 -12.28 -23.85
CA GLU A 74 -40.23 -12.42 -24.82
C GLU A 74 -40.13 -13.74 -25.57
N SER A 75 -41.28 -14.39 -25.61
CA SER A 75 -41.60 -15.67 -26.22
C SER A 75 -41.70 -15.60 -27.74
N GLY A 76 -41.27 -16.66 -28.44
CA GLY A 76 -41.97 -17.16 -29.63
C GLY A 76 -41.17 -17.32 -30.93
N LEU A 77 -41.20 -18.55 -31.45
CA LEU A 77 -41.20 -18.97 -32.86
C LEU A 77 -40.01 -18.69 -33.81
N SER A 78 -39.40 -19.81 -34.25
CA SER A 78 -39.31 -20.28 -35.65
C SER A 78 -38.44 -19.56 -36.72
N ALA A 79 -37.55 -20.38 -37.30
CA ALA A 79 -37.16 -20.49 -38.72
C ALA A 79 -36.11 -19.53 -39.34
N MET A 80 -35.01 -20.17 -39.78
CA MET A 80 -34.48 -20.25 -41.15
C MET A 80 -34.01 -19.00 -41.92
N ASP A 81 -32.86 -19.23 -42.55
CA ASP A 81 -32.33 -18.70 -43.82
C ASP A 81 -31.35 -17.52 -43.91
N SER A 82 -30.37 -17.84 -44.75
CA SER A 82 -29.31 -17.11 -45.44
C SER A 82 -29.63 -15.71 -45.94
N VAL A 83 -28.59 -14.87 -46.11
CA VAL A 83 -28.16 -14.30 -47.42
C VAL A 83 -26.90 -13.40 -47.27
N VAL A 84 -25.87 -13.79 -48.02
CA VAL A 84 -24.93 -13.03 -48.89
C VAL A 84 -24.55 -11.56 -48.55
N ASN A 85 -23.27 -11.40 -48.20
CA ASN A 85 -22.20 -10.62 -48.85
C ASN A 85 -22.53 -9.29 -49.60
N THR A 86 -21.82 -8.20 -49.28
CA THR A 86 -20.72 -7.60 -50.07
C THR A 86 -20.48 -6.14 -49.66
N ASN A 87 -19.27 -5.79 -49.25
CA ASN A 87 -18.42 -4.85 -50.00
C ASN A 87 -17.13 -4.55 -49.25
N SER A 88 -16.05 -4.77 -49.98
CA SER A 88 -14.68 -4.37 -49.76
C SER A 88 -14.55 -2.85 -49.62
N ASP A 89 -13.62 -2.38 -48.81
CA ASP A 89 -12.40 -1.83 -49.40
C ASP A 89 -11.24 -1.66 -48.42
N SER A 90 -10.09 -1.93 -49.00
CA SER A 90 -8.73 -1.99 -48.50
C SER A 90 -8.26 -0.75 -47.74
N ARG A 91 -7.40 -0.95 -46.73
CA ARG A 91 -6.01 -0.45 -46.76
C ARG A 91 -5.18 -1.03 -45.60
N THR A 92 -3.93 -1.25 -45.96
CA THR A 92 -2.81 -1.85 -45.25
C THR A 92 -2.31 -0.96 -44.13
N ASP A 93 -2.14 -1.51 -42.92
CA ASP A 93 -1.22 -0.95 -41.93
C ASP A 93 -0.30 -2.04 -41.39
N SER A 94 0.98 -1.84 -41.70
CA SER A 94 2.16 -2.49 -41.15
C SER A 94 2.44 -1.92 -39.76
N ASP A 95 2.29 -2.75 -38.72
CA ASP A 95 2.64 -2.37 -37.35
C ASP A 95 3.90 -3.12 -36.91
N GLY A 96 5.03 -2.42 -37.04
CA GLY A 96 6.31 -2.76 -36.43
C GLY A 96 6.45 -1.94 -35.17
N GLY A 97 6.49 -2.61 -34.02
CA GLY A 97 6.56 -1.96 -32.72
C GLY A 97 7.88 -1.25 -32.46
N VAL A 98 7.83 -0.19 -31.63
CA VAL A 98 8.97 0.25 -30.83
C VAL A 98 8.47 0.82 -29.50
N ASP A 99 9.03 0.26 -28.43
CA ASP A 99 9.00 0.67 -27.04
C ASP A 99 9.71 2.01 -26.84
N ALA A 100 9.12 2.97 -26.13
CA ALA A 100 9.82 4.18 -25.71
C ALA A 100 9.24 4.72 -24.39
N ARG A 101 9.89 4.36 -23.29
CA ARG A 101 9.90 5.16 -22.07
C ARG A 101 10.76 6.40 -22.33
N TYR A 102 10.20 7.59 -22.16
CA TYR A 102 10.96 8.83 -22.02
C TYR A 102 10.50 9.56 -20.76
N ASP A 103 11.44 9.71 -19.83
CA ASP A 103 11.35 10.47 -18.58
C ASP A 103 12.21 11.73 -18.80
N GLU A 104 11.58 12.87 -19.08
CA GLU A 104 12.24 14.17 -19.09
C GLU A 104 11.46 15.11 -18.16
N ARG A 105 11.95 15.24 -16.93
CA ARG A 105 11.54 16.31 -16.01
C ARG A 105 12.28 17.60 -16.36
N PHE A 106 11.55 18.47 -17.04
CA PHE A 106 11.94 19.80 -17.48
C PHE A 106 12.40 20.69 -16.29
N CYS A 107 13.64 21.19 -16.34
CA CYS A 107 14.18 22.18 -15.40
C CYS A 107 14.04 23.59 -16.01
N LEU A 108 13.43 24.51 -15.28
CA LEU A 108 13.38 25.94 -15.60
C LEU A 108 14.16 26.71 -14.54
N GLU A 109 15.46 26.90 -14.74
CA GLU A 109 16.23 27.95 -14.07
C GLU A 109 17.53 28.18 -14.85
N ASN A 110 17.56 29.27 -15.61
CA ASN A 110 18.78 29.92 -16.11
C ASN A 110 18.40 31.26 -16.73
N VAL A 111 18.38 32.32 -15.91
CA VAL A 111 18.74 33.66 -16.38
C VAL A 111 19.78 34.19 -15.40
N ARG A 112 20.99 34.30 -15.92
CA ARG A 112 22.17 34.91 -15.31
C ARG A 112 21.89 36.40 -15.06
N ASP A 113 22.20 36.87 -13.86
CA ASP A 113 22.68 38.24 -13.69
C ASP A 113 24.11 38.15 -13.14
N ARG A 114 25.05 38.66 -13.95
CA ARG A 114 26.47 38.76 -13.62
C ARG A 114 26.67 39.86 -12.59
N GLU A 115 27.40 39.51 -11.54
CA GLU A 115 28.03 40.42 -10.60
C GLU A 115 29.06 41.32 -11.31
N LEU A 116 29.01 42.62 -11.00
CA LEU A 116 30.12 43.54 -11.12
C LEU A 116 30.78 43.63 -9.74
N GLY A 117 32.05 43.25 -9.68
CA GLY A 117 32.88 43.33 -8.48
C GLY A 117 33.20 44.77 -8.08
N GLY A 118 33.42 44.95 -6.78
CA GLY A 118 33.86 46.20 -6.16
C GLY A 118 34.43 45.92 -4.77
N ASP A 119 35.74 46.00 -4.68
CA ASP A 119 36.66 45.66 -3.60
C ASP A 119 36.43 46.32 -2.21
N LYS A 120 36.91 45.58 -1.18
CA LYS A 120 37.67 45.99 0.03
C LYS A 120 37.04 46.93 1.09
N ASN A 121 36.92 46.42 2.33
CA ASN A 121 37.77 46.87 3.44
C ASN A 121 37.68 45.98 4.69
N VAL A 122 38.84 45.86 5.35
CA VAL A 122 39.18 45.15 6.60
C VAL A 122 39.08 46.13 7.79
N PHE A 123 38.80 45.62 9.01
CA PHE A 123 39.21 46.02 10.39
C PHE A 123 38.07 45.72 11.40
N VAL A 124 38.14 44.67 12.23
CA VAL A 124 38.75 44.51 13.59
C VAL A 124 37.88 44.98 14.77
N CYS A 125 37.75 44.06 15.73
CA CYS A 125 37.35 44.07 17.15
C CYS A 125 36.89 45.39 17.83
N ALA A 126 35.85 45.29 18.67
CA ALA A 126 36.01 45.17 20.12
C ALA A 126 34.65 45.09 20.86
N GLN A 127 34.71 44.52 22.06
CA GLN A 127 33.66 44.25 23.05
C GLN A 127 32.99 45.54 23.53
N ASP A 128 31.69 45.51 23.87
CA ASP A 128 31.25 45.50 25.27
C ASP A 128 29.74 45.65 25.48
N SER A 129 29.32 45.00 26.58
CA SER A 129 28.24 45.37 27.50
C SER A 129 26.77 45.00 27.23
N LYS A 130 26.25 44.28 28.23
CA LYS A 130 24.87 43.87 28.50
C LYS A 130 23.88 45.05 28.48
N LYS A 131 22.69 44.82 27.92
CA LYS A 131 21.41 45.35 28.43
C LYS A 131 20.25 44.45 28.01
N LEU A 132 19.59 43.84 29.00
CA LEU A 132 18.26 43.27 28.87
C LEU A 132 17.30 44.36 28.40
N ALA A 133 16.54 44.10 27.33
CA ALA A 133 15.35 44.85 26.99
C ALA A 133 14.28 43.89 26.46
N VAL A 134 13.22 43.75 27.25
CA VAL A 134 11.96 43.07 26.92
C VAL A 134 11.38 43.74 25.67
N LYS A 135 11.20 42.99 24.57
CA LYS A 135 10.45 43.46 23.38
C LYS A 135 9.07 42.82 23.37
N ASN A 136 8.08 43.63 23.72
CA ASN A 136 6.67 43.37 23.46
C ASN A 136 6.42 43.33 21.95
N GLU A 137 5.66 42.32 21.51
CA GLU A 137 5.18 42.15 20.15
C GLU A 137 4.25 43.29 19.74
N THR A 138 4.63 44.05 18.72
CA THR A 138 3.73 44.98 18.03
C THR A 138 2.87 44.22 17.03
N LYS A 139 1.55 44.12 17.32
CA LYS A 139 0.52 43.71 16.35
C LYS A 139 0.59 44.60 15.11
N ALA A 140 0.91 44.00 13.96
CA ALA A 140 0.84 44.67 12.67
C ALA A 140 -0.62 44.95 12.30
N SER A 141 -1.01 46.22 12.27
CA SER A 141 -2.32 46.69 11.81
C SER A 141 -2.45 46.56 10.30
N ILE A 142 -3.40 45.73 9.83
CA ILE A 142 -3.77 45.59 8.41
C ILE A 142 -4.61 46.80 8.01
N ASN A 143 -4.13 47.63 7.09
CA ASN A 143 -4.88 48.75 6.52
C ASN A 143 -5.82 48.25 5.40
N ILE A 144 -7.11 48.12 5.68
CA ILE A 144 -8.14 47.75 4.69
C ILE A 144 -8.65 49.03 3.99
N LYS A 145 -8.70 49.05 2.65
CA LYS A 145 -9.18 50.20 1.88
C LYS A 145 -10.71 50.29 1.93
N ILE A 146 -11.26 51.52 1.89
CA ILE A 146 -12.70 51.80 2.01
C ILE A 146 -13.55 51.06 0.95
N LYS A 147 -13.05 50.89 -0.27
CA LYS A 147 -13.75 50.14 -1.35
C LYS A 147 -13.92 48.64 -1.05
N ASP A 148 -13.00 48.06 -0.28
CA ASP A 148 -13.07 46.64 0.11
C ASP A 148 -14.13 46.44 1.21
N LEU A 149 -14.33 47.43 2.08
CA LEU A 149 -15.43 47.45 3.06
C LEU A 149 -16.81 47.52 2.38
N GLU A 150 -16.96 48.35 1.34
CA GLU A 150 -18.22 48.48 0.61
C GLU A 150 -18.62 47.18 -0.12
N ASN A 151 -17.66 46.51 -0.76
CA ASN A 151 -17.92 45.23 -1.43
C ASN A 151 -18.22 44.10 -0.42
N MET A 152 -17.57 44.10 0.75
CA MET A 152 -17.86 43.17 1.84
C MET A 152 -19.26 43.38 2.43
N ASN A 153 -19.71 44.63 2.55
CA ASN A 153 -21.06 44.93 3.03
C ASN A 153 -22.15 44.54 2.03
N LYS A 154 -21.90 44.70 0.72
CA LYS A 154 -22.79 44.22 -0.35
C LYS A 154 -22.98 42.71 -0.29
N LEU A 155 -21.89 41.95 -0.19
CA LEU A 155 -21.92 40.48 -0.10
C LEU A 155 -22.70 40.01 1.13
N LYS A 156 -22.43 40.59 2.30
CA LYS A 156 -23.15 40.26 3.54
C LYS A 156 -24.66 40.53 3.43
N ALA A 157 -25.05 41.65 2.83
CA ALA A 157 -26.45 41.99 2.62
C ALA A 157 -27.16 40.98 1.71
N VAL A 158 -26.52 40.52 0.64
CA VAL A 158 -27.09 39.51 -0.28
C VAL A 158 -27.15 38.12 0.39
N THR A 159 -26.14 37.72 1.15
CA THR A 159 -26.16 36.46 1.90
C THR A 159 -27.30 36.45 2.93
N GLU A 160 -27.49 37.55 3.66
CA GLU A 160 -28.57 37.67 4.66
C GLU A 160 -29.96 37.72 4.00
N LEU A 161 -30.09 38.35 2.83
CA LEU A 161 -31.31 38.30 2.03
C LEU A 161 -31.67 36.86 1.63
N ASN A 162 -30.67 36.06 1.20
CA ASN A 162 -30.86 34.67 0.79
C ASN A 162 -31.16 33.72 1.96
N ALA A 163 -30.79 34.09 3.19
CA ALA A 163 -31.04 33.33 4.42
C ALA A 163 -32.46 33.57 5.02
N CYS A 164 -33.43 33.95 4.19
CA CYS A 164 -34.82 34.18 4.62
C CYS A 164 -35.40 32.93 5.32
N PRO A 165 -35.86 33.02 6.59
CA PRO A 165 -36.43 31.90 7.31
C PRO A 165 -37.64 31.27 6.61
N LYS A 166 -37.75 29.94 6.66
CA LYS A 166 -38.91 29.21 6.10
C LYS A 166 -40.20 29.64 6.81
N GLY A 167 -41.19 30.09 6.05
CA GLY A 167 -42.48 30.59 6.56
C GLY A 167 -42.58 32.11 6.70
N MET A 168 -41.48 32.86 6.52
CA MET A 168 -41.48 34.32 6.54
C MET A 168 -41.66 34.92 5.13
N SER A 169 -42.38 36.05 5.03
CA SER A 169 -42.51 36.78 3.77
C SER A 169 -41.15 37.31 3.31
N LYS A 170 -40.70 36.89 2.12
CA LYS A 170 -39.44 37.31 1.50
C LYS A 170 -39.35 38.83 1.34
N THR A 171 -40.47 39.50 1.10
CA THR A 171 -40.53 40.95 0.95
C THR A 171 -40.37 41.65 2.30
N LEU A 172 -40.95 41.12 3.37
CA LEU A 172 -40.83 41.69 4.72
C LEU A 172 -39.41 41.48 5.26
N TRP A 173 -38.86 40.28 5.07
CA TRP A 173 -37.46 39.97 5.38
C TRP A 173 -36.50 40.87 4.60
N GLY A 174 -36.70 40.97 3.28
CA GLY A 174 -35.89 41.83 2.42
C GLY A 174 -35.92 43.30 2.83
N LYS A 175 -37.06 43.84 3.30
CA LYS A 175 -37.14 45.20 3.83
C LYS A 175 -36.29 45.37 5.09
N GLY A 176 -36.41 44.44 6.04
CA GLY A 176 -35.59 44.48 7.26
C GLY A 176 -34.08 44.38 6.98
N VAL A 177 -33.68 43.53 6.02
CA VAL A 177 -32.28 43.45 5.58
C VAL A 177 -31.86 44.74 4.88
N ALA A 178 -32.68 45.29 3.98
CA ALA A 178 -32.38 46.54 3.29
C ALA A 178 -32.18 47.70 4.27
N ASP A 179 -33.05 47.84 5.27
CA ASP A 179 -32.96 48.85 6.33
C ASP A 179 -31.70 48.67 7.18
N LYS A 180 -31.37 47.42 7.56
CA LYS A 180 -30.17 47.08 8.34
C LYS A 180 -28.87 47.50 7.65
N TYR A 181 -28.82 47.39 6.33
CA TYR A 181 -27.65 47.75 5.52
C TYR A 181 -27.77 49.16 4.90
N GLY A 182 -28.80 49.94 5.25
CA GLY A 182 -28.97 51.32 4.81
C GLY A 182 -29.18 51.48 3.29
N VAL A 183 -29.77 50.48 2.63
CA VAL A 183 -30.00 50.49 1.17
C VAL A 183 -31.47 50.28 0.82
N SER A 184 -31.86 50.67 -0.39
CA SER A 184 -33.22 50.40 -0.86
C SER A 184 -33.41 48.91 -1.15
N LEU A 185 -34.63 48.40 -0.93
CA LEU A 185 -35.00 47.03 -1.29
C LEU A 185 -34.72 46.71 -2.77
N LYS A 186 -34.91 47.69 -3.64
CA LYS A 186 -34.62 47.58 -5.09
C LYS A 186 -33.13 47.40 -5.35
N THR A 187 -32.28 48.14 -4.64
CA THR A 187 -30.81 48.03 -4.73
C THR A 187 -30.34 46.66 -4.24
N LEU A 188 -30.91 46.18 -3.13
CA LEU A 188 -30.57 44.88 -2.55
C LEU A 188 -30.91 43.72 -3.51
N TYR A 189 -32.07 43.76 -4.17
CA TYR A 189 -32.41 42.77 -5.20
C TYR A 189 -31.58 42.91 -6.48
N ALA A 190 -31.15 44.13 -6.86
CA ALA A 190 -30.24 44.33 -7.97
C ALA A 190 -28.88 43.66 -7.70
N TRP A 191 -28.32 43.82 -6.49
CA TRP A 191 -27.09 43.12 -6.07
C TRP A 191 -27.26 41.59 -6.12
N ALA A 192 -28.40 41.07 -5.65
CA ALA A 192 -28.69 39.64 -5.73
C ALA A 192 -28.84 39.12 -7.17
N LYS A 193 -29.31 39.97 -8.10
CA LYS A 193 -29.44 39.63 -9.52
C LYS A 193 -28.10 39.65 -10.25
N GLU A 194 -27.24 40.62 -9.97
CA GLU A 194 -25.86 40.66 -10.50
C GLU A 194 -25.05 39.43 -10.07
N GLN A 195 -25.34 38.86 -8.90
CA GLN A 195 -24.71 37.61 -8.43
C GLN A 195 -25.32 36.32 -9.02
N LYS A 196 -26.47 36.38 -9.67
CA LYS A 196 -27.14 35.21 -10.29
C LYS A 196 -26.79 34.99 -11.77
N ILE A 197 -26.02 35.88 -12.39
CA ILE A 197 -25.56 35.73 -13.77
C ILE A 197 -24.19 35.05 -13.73
N ASP A 198 -24.21 33.72 -13.60
CA ASP A 198 -23.18 32.75 -14.04
C ASP A 198 -23.45 31.41 -13.31
N GLU A 199 -24.47 30.66 -13.72
CA GLU A 199 -24.63 29.25 -13.31
C GLU A 199 -25.04 28.41 -14.52
N VAL A 200 -24.04 27.92 -15.26
CA VAL A 200 -24.09 26.56 -15.82
C VAL A 200 -23.18 25.72 -14.93
N GLN A 201 -23.78 24.95 -14.03
CA GLN A 201 -23.06 23.99 -13.21
C GLN A 201 -22.61 22.82 -14.09
N VAL A 202 -21.30 22.65 -14.21
CA VAL A 202 -20.69 21.33 -14.33
C VAL A 202 -19.78 21.18 -13.11
N SER A 203 -20.25 20.43 -12.13
CA SER A 203 -19.48 20.03 -10.96
C SER A 203 -18.44 19.00 -11.41
N ASP A 204 -17.16 19.34 -11.32
CA ASP A 204 -16.14 18.32 -11.06
C ASP A 204 -15.24 18.79 -9.92
N ASP A 205 -15.38 18.08 -8.81
CA ASP A 205 -14.87 18.40 -7.49
C ASP A 205 -13.41 17.94 -7.36
N GLU A 206 -12.51 18.85 -6.99
CA GLU A 206 -11.45 18.56 -6.01
C GLU A 206 -10.55 19.76 -5.68
N LEU A 207 -10.62 20.86 -6.44
CA LEU A 207 -9.85 22.07 -6.13
C LEU A 207 -10.67 23.33 -5.90
N SER A 208 -11.94 23.38 -6.33
CA SER A 208 -12.83 24.55 -6.18
C SER A 208 -12.17 25.89 -6.56
N ILE A 209 -11.21 25.87 -7.51
CA ILE A 209 -10.54 27.07 -8.02
C ILE A 209 -10.83 27.12 -9.51
N ASP A 210 -11.79 27.96 -9.89
CA ASP A 210 -11.89 28.45 -11.26
C ASP A 210 -10.73 29.39 -11.52
N PHE A 211 -9.71 28.92 -12.25
CA PHE A 211 -8.66 29.79 -12.75
C PHE A 211 -9.22 30.67 -13.88
N LYS A 212 -9.95 31.73 -13.52
CA LYS A 212 -10.27 32.82 -14.45
C LYS A 212 -9.02 33.72 -14.54
N ALA A 213 -8.21 33.52 -15.57
CA ALA A 213 -7.07 34.42 -15.82
C ALA A 213 -7.59 35.79 -16.25
N SER A 214 -7.41 36.81 -15.41
CA SER A 214 -7.65 38.20 -15.82
C SER A 214 -6.36 38.76 -16.43
N PHE A 215 -6.36 39.04 -17.72
CA PHE A 215 -5.20 39.65 -18.35
C PHE A 215 -5.25 41.17 -18.17
N LYS A 216 -4.18 41.77 -17.65
CA LYS A 216 -3.99 43.22 -17.66
C LYS A 216 -2.66 43.52 -18.30
N SER A 217 -2.70 43.99 -19.54
CA SER A 217 -1.49 44.39 -20.27
C SER A 217 -1.79 45.62 -21.11
N SER A 218 -0.91 46.62 -21.02
CA SER A 218 -0.92 47.78 -21.93
C SER A 218 -0.16 47.50 -23.23
N SER A 219 0.67 46.45 -23.23
CA SER A 219 1.55 46.09 -24.34
C SER A 219 0.91 45.09 -25.30
N PHE A 220 -0.08 44.32 -24.85
CA PHE A 220 -0.78 43.33 -25.66
C PHE A 220 -2.26 43.62 -25.71
N GLU A 221 -2.85 43.38 -26.86
CA GLU A 221 -4.30 43.27 -27.03
C GLU A 221 -4.83 41.99 -26.38
N MET A 222 -6.05 42.06 -25.86
CA MET A 222 -6.67 40.97 -25.09
C MET A 222 -6.81 39.69 -25.92
N SER A 223 -7.35 39.82 -27.13
CA SER A 223 -7.56 38.74 -28.10
C SER A 223 -6.27 37.99 -28.45
N ALA A 224 -5.14 38.71 -28.50
CA ALA A 224 -3.84 38.12 -28.76
C ALA A 224 -3.34 37.27 -27.58
N LEU A 225 -3.56 37.71 -26.34
CA LEU A 225 -3.20 36.94 -25.14
C LEU A 225 -4.10 35.72 -24.95
N GLU A 226 -5.40 35.88 -25.19
CA GLU A 226 -6.36 34.78 -25.14
C GLU A 226 -5.98 33.68 -26.15
N TRP A 227 -5.65 34.07 -27.38
CA TRP A 227 -5.19 33.13 -28.40
C TRP A 227 -3.87 32.46 -27.98
N ALA A 228 -2.90 33.21 -27.46
CA ALA A 228 -1.60 32.66 -27.05
C ALA A 228 -1.75 31.63 -25.92
N VAL A 229 -2.55 31.94 -24.89
CA VAL A 229 -2.82 31.00 -23.80
C VAL A 229 -3.61 29.79 -24.30
N GLY A 230 -4.63 29.99 -25.15
CA GLY A 230 -5.36 28.89 -25.78
C GLY A 230 -4.43 27.98 -26.59
N PHE A 231 -3.53 28.56 -27.38
CA PHE A 231 -2.53 27.82 -28.15
C PHE A 231 -1.62 26.98 -27.24
N MET A 232 -1.15 27.54 -26.12
CA MET A 232 -0.32 26.81 -25.15
C MET A 232 -1.09 25.69 -24.45
N LEU A 233 -2.37 25.89 -24.14
CA LEU A 233 -3.21 24.86 -23.52
C LEU A 233 -3.47 23.69 -24.46
N HIS A 234 -3.64 23.95 -25.76
CA HIS A 234 -3.75 22.90 -26.78
C HIS A 234 -2.40 22.28 -27.16
N ASN A 235 -1.29 22.96 -26.87
CA ASN A 235 0.07 22.50 -27.16
C ASN A 235 0.96 22.61 -25.90
N PRO A 236 0.67 21.83 -24.85
CA PRO A 236 1.28 21.99 -23.52
C PRO A 236 2.80 21.77 -23.49
N LEU A 237 3.35 21.06 -24.47
CA LEU A 237 4.80 20.80 -24.62
C LEU A 237 5.52 21.88 -25.44
N SER A 238 4.80 22.86 -25.98
CA SER A 238 5.40 23.92 -26.79
C SER A 238 6.28 24.84 -25.96
N SER A 239 7.44 25.21 -26.50
CA SER A 239 8.33 26.17 -25.85
C SER A 239 7.71 27.57 -25.91
N LYS A 240 7.97 28.38 -24.89
CA LYS A 240 7.51 29.79 -24.83
C LYS A 240 7.91 30.59 -26.07
N THR A 241 9.10 30.29 -26.60
CA THR A 241 9.65 30.93 -27.81
C THR A 241 8.82 30.54 -29.03
N PHE A 242 8.58 29.25 -29.22
CA PHE A 242 7.76 28.75 -30.32
C PHE A 242 6.32 29.30 -30.27
N THR A 243 5.70 29.32 -29.09
CA THR A 243 4.37 29.95 -28.91
C THR A 243 4.38 31.41 -29.34
N TYR A 244 5.41 32.17 -28.96
CA TYR A 244 5.50 33.59 -29.28
C TYR A 244 5.70 33.82 -30.79
N GLU A 245 6.49 32.99 -31.47
CA GLU A 245 6.62 33.04 -32.93
C GLU A 245 5.27 32.82 -33.64
N GLN A 246 4.49 31.84 -33.16
CA GLN A 246 3.15 31.60 -33.69
C GLN A 246 2.18 32.76 -33.39
N LEU A 247 2.31 33.37 -32.21
CA LEU A 247 1.56 34.57 -31.84
C LEU A 247 1.88 35.75 -32.76
N GLU A 248 3.14 35.93 -33.17
CA GLU A 248 3.51 36.99 -34.13
C GLU A 248 2.84 36.77 -35.50
N ILE A 249 2.81 35.54 -35.98
CA ILE A 249 2.16 35.19 -37.24
C ILE A 249 0.65 35.48 -37.15
N TYR A 250 0.02 35.06 -36.05
CA TYR A 250 -1.40 35.29 -35.78
C TYR A 250 -1.72 36.79 -35.67
N ALA A 251 -0.92 37.54 -34.93
CA ALA A 251 -1.11 38.97 -34.73
C ALA A 251 -0.97 39.77 -36.05
N ARG A 252 0.01 39.42 -36.89
CA ARG A 252 0.17 40.03 -38.23
C ARG A 252 -1.04 39.77 -39.14
N LYS A 253 -1.60 38.56 -39.11
CA LYS A 253 -2.78 38.21 -39.92
C LYS A 253 -4.05 38.93 -39.47
N ASN A 254 -4.18 39.19 -38.18
CA ASN A 254 -5.38 39.78 -37.58
C ASN A 254 -5.20 41.27 -37.19
N ASN A 255 -4.09 41.89 -37.57
CA ASN A 255 -3.73 43.28 -37.22
C ASN A 255 -3.79 43.58 -35.71
N LEU A 256 -3.37 42.63 -34.87
CA LEU A 256 -3.42 42.76 -33.41
C LEU A 256 -2.13 43.38 -32.86
N LYS A 257 -2.27 44.19 -31.80
CA LYS A 257 -1.10 44.76 -31.09
C LYS A 257 -0.52 43.74 -30.11
N ILE A 258 0.75 43.38 -30.28
CA ILE A 258 1.50 42.52 -29.35
C ILE A 258 2.74 43.22 -28.79
N GLY A 259 3.10 42.91 -27.55
CA GLY A 259 4.31 43.40 -26.89
C GLY A 259 5.50 42.46 -27.12
N SER A 260 6.64 42.76 -26.52
CA SER A 260 7.87 41.98 -26.69
C SER A 260 7.81 40.58 -26.05
N TYR A 261 8.66 39.66 -26.52
CA TYR A 261 8.84 38.32 -25.94
C TYR A 261 9.09 38.38 -24.41
N LYS A 262 9.92 39.30 -23.94
CA LYS A 262 10.20 39.46 -22.50
C LYS A 262 8.93 39.83 -21.70
N SER A 263 8.05 40.62 -22.30
CA SER A 263 6.76 40.99 -21.71
C SER A 263 5.79 39.82 -21.73
N PHE A 264 5.75 39.07 -22.85
CA PHE A 264 5.00 37.81 -22.96
C PHE A 264 5.43 36.78 -21.91
N ALA A 265 6.74 36.54 -21.77
CA ALA A 265 7.31 35.59 -20.82
C ALA A 265 6.98 35.91 -19.35
N ARG A 266 6.87 37.20 -19.00
CA ARG A 266 6.42 37.65 -17.68
C ARG A 266 4.93 37.44 -17.48
N LEU A 267 4.12 37.74 -18.49
CA LEU A 267 2.67 37.55 -18.44
C LEU A 267 2.32 36.07 -18.24
N ILE A 268 2.90 35.16 -19.01
CA ILE A 268 2.62 33.73 -18.85
C ILE A 268 3.19 33.10 -17.56
N ALA A 269 4.04 33.83 -16.83
CA ALA A 269 4.58 33.42 -15.54
C ALA A 269 3.69 33.84 -14.36
N THR A 270 2.62 34.60 -14.59
CA THR A 270 1.64 34.93 -13.54
C THR A 270 1.04 33.65 -12.94
N PRO A 271 0.74 33.62 -11.63
CA PRO A 271 0.22 32.43 -10.95
C PRO A 271 -0.99 31.79 -11.65
N GLU A 272 -1.89 32.60 -12.20
CA GLU A 272 -3.12 32.15 -12.84
C GLU A 272 -2.83 31.38 -14.15
N ILE A 273 -2.04 31.97 -15.06
CA ILE A 273 -1.66 31.32 -16.32
C ILE A 273 -0.75 30.12 -16.04
N LYS A 274 0.19 30.24 -15.09
CA LYS A 274 1.04 29.14 -14.66
C LYS A 274 0.21 27.97 -14.13
N ALA A 275 -0.83 28.23 -13.34
CA ALA A 275 -1.77 27.22 -12.87
C ALA A 275 -2.51 26.54 -14.00
N MET A 276 -3.05 27.29 -14.97
CA MET A 276 -3.76 26.73 -16.12
C MET A 276 -2.86 25.83 -16.97
N LEU A 277 -1.63 26.27 -17.23
CA LEU A 277 -0.64 25.48 -17.98
C LEU A 277 -0.20 24.22 -17.21
N LEU A 278 0.00 24.33 -15.89
CA LEU A 278 0.28 23.18 -15.03
C LEU A 278 -0.89 22.20 -14.99
N ARG A 279 -2.13 22.69 -15.03
CA ARG A 279 -3.32 21.85 -15.10
C ARG A 279 -3.36 21.08 -16.42
N ALA A 280 -3.07 21.75 -17.54
CA ALA A 280 -3.05 21.13 -18.87
C ALA A 280 -1.92 20.09 -19.04
N THR A 281 -0.77 20.31 -18.41
CA THR A 281 0.41 19.42 -18.50
C THR A 281 0.40 18.29 -17.47
N ALA A 282 0.04 18.59 -16.22
CA ALA A 282 0.25 17.72 -15.05
C ALA A 282 -1.02 17.50 -14.21
N GLY A 283 -2.17 17.96 -14.69
CA GLY A 283 -3.46 17.84 -14.02
C GLY A 283 -3.56 18.66 -12.73
N ASP A 284 -4.67 18.50 -12.02
CA ASP A 284 -4.97 19.18 -10.75
C ASP A 284 -3.91 18.94 -9.67
N ARG A 285 -3.22 17.80 -9.74
CA ARG A 285 -2.11 17.46 -8.84
C ARG A 285 -0.91 18.38 -9.05
N GLY A 286 -0.52 18.66 -10.30
CA GLY A 286 0.61 19.55 -10.61
C GLY A 286 0.37 20.96 -10.08
N VAL A 287 -0.86 21.47 -10.28
CA VAL A 287 -1.32 22.74 -9.74
C VAL A 287 -1.22 22.76 -8.21
N ARG A 288 -1.78 21.76 -7.53
CA ARG A 288 -1.77 21.68 -6.06
C ARG A 288 -0.35 21.60 -5.50
N ASN A 289 0.54 20.87 -6.14
CA ASN A 289 1.94 20.73 -5.68
C ASN A 289 2.73 22.04 -5.79
N GLU A 290 2.55 22.78 -6.88
CA GLU A 290 3.29 24.02 -7.13
C GLU A 290 2.72 25.22 -6.37
N ILE A 291 1.38 25.34 -6.31
CA ILE A 291 0.70 26.56 -5.88
C ILE A 291 0.21 26.48 -4.44
N ALA A 292 -0.28 25.33 -3.97
CA ALA A 292 -0.76 25.24 -2.60
C ALA A 292 0.43 25.24 -1.63
N SER A 293 0.40 26.12 -0.63
CA SER A 293 1.42 26.17 0.42
C SER A 293 1.53 24.82 1.13
N PHE A 294 2.76 24.39 1.44
CA PHE A 294 2.97 23.20 2.26
C PHE A 294 2.35 23.45 3.64
N LEU A 295 1.33 22.67 4.02
CA LEU A 295 0.83 22.71 5.40
C LEU A 295 1.92 22.15 6.31
N ILE A 296 2.70 23.04 6.94
CA ILE A 296 3.71 22.64 7.93
C ILE A 296 2.95 22.16 9.17
N ARG A 297 2.96 20.84 9.39
CA ARG A 297 2.43 20.24 10.62
C ARG A 297 3.56 20.19 11.64
N ASP A 298 3.33 20.75 12.82
CA ASP A 298 4.18 20.43 13.96
C ASP A 298 3.89 19.00 14.39
N LEU A 299 4.87 18.11 14.21
CA LEU A 299 4.76 16.71 14.60
C LEU A 299 5.23 16.49 16.03
N ASN A 300 5.89 17.47 16.66
CA ASN A 300 6.39 17.33 18.02
C ASN A 300 5.25 17.23 19.05
N CYS A 301 4.01 17.58 18.66
CA CYS A 301 2.83 17.51 19.49
C CYS A 301 2.33 16.09 19.80
N TYR A 302 2.73 15.08 19.00
CA TYR A 302 2.36 13.70 19.29
C TYR A 302 3.22 13.12 20.42
N GLU A 303 2.58 12.35 21.30
CA GLU A 303 3.28 11.53 22.27
C GLU A 303 3.94 10.32 21.59
N SER A 304 4.95 9.74 22.23
CA SER A 304 5.62 8.56 21.68
C SER A 304 4.66 7.36 21.62
N MET A 305 4.70 6.65 20.50
CA MET A 305 3.81 5.55 20.16
C MET A 305 2.31 5.94 20.04
N GLU A 306 1.98 7.23 20.02
CA GLU A 306 0.60 7.67 19.73
C GLU A 306 0.27 7.42 18.26
N LEU A 307 1.21 7.74 17.37
CA LEU A 307 1.09 7.51 15.94
C LEU A 307 2.44 7.06 15.38
N VAL A 308 2.49 5.81 14.96
CA VAL A 308 3.66 5.25 14.27
C VAL A 308 3.34 5.14 12.79
N CYS A 309 4.22 5.61 11.93
CA CYS A 309 4.00 5.62 10.50
C CYS A 309 4.97 4.68 9.78
N GLY A 310 4.42 3.79 8.95
CA GLY A 310 5.10 2.75 8.22
C GLY A 310 5.18 3.07 6.73
N ASP A 311 6.35 2.81 6.14
CA ASP A 311 6.56 3.04 4.72
C ASP A 311 7.71 2.20 4.15
N GLN A 312 7.70 2.01 2.83
CA GLN A 312 8.73 1.27 2.11
C GLN A 312 9.91 2.18 1.76
N ILE A 313 11.12 1.65 1.94
CA ILE A 313 12.35 2.17 1.36
C ILE A 313 12.76 1.25 0.20
N VAL A 314 12.89 1.81 -1.00
CA VAL A 314 13.60 1.19 -2.12
C VAL A 314 15.00 1.81 -2.14
N PHE A 315 16.05 1.02 -2.00
CA PHE A 315 17.40 1.55 -1.97
C PHE A 315 17.87 1.94 -3.38
N ASP A 316 18.64 3.02 -3.48
CA ASP A 316 19.19 3.51 -4.76
C ASP A 316 20.36 2.65 -5.30
N PHE A 317 20.80 1.63 -4.57
CA PHE A 317 21.98 0.81 -4.90
C PHE A 317 21.71 -0.69 -4.75
N ASN A 318 22.53 -1.49 -5.43
CA ASN A 318 22.45 -2.94 -5.40
C ASN A 318 23.31 -3.51 -4.28
N ALA A 319 22.94 -4.69 -3.79
CA ALA A 319 23.73 -5.46 -2.86
C ALA A 319 23.68 -6.95 -3.24
N ILE A 320 24.70 -7.69 -2.82
CA ILE A 320 24.80 -9.13 -3.00
C ILE A 320 24.02 -9.78 -1.86
N SER A 321 23.01 -10.59 -2.21
CA SER A 321 22.22 -11.35 -1.24
C SER A 321 23.06 -12.42 -0.56
N PRO A 322 22.58 -13.02 0.56
CA PRO A 322 23.22 -14.19 1.16
C PRO A 322 23.40 -15.36 0.19
N ASP A 323 22.54 -15.46 -0.83
CA ASP A 323 22.60 -16.47 -1.89
C ASP A 323 23.62 -16.14 -3.00
N GLY A 324 24.29 -14.98 -2.91
CA GLY A 324 25.27 -14.53 -3.90
C GLY A 324 24.68 -13.76 -5.09
N GLU A 325 23.38 -13.50 -5.10
CA GLU A 325 22.71 -12.79 -6.20
C GLU A 325 22.77 -11.27 -6.01
N VAL A 326 23.07 -10.54 -7.08
CA VAL A 326 23.01 -9.07 -7.07
C VAL A 326 21.55 -8.62 -7.19
N VAL A 327 21.00 -8.07 -6.12
CA VAL A 327 19.62 -7.61 -6.05
C VAL A 327 19.53 -6.17 -5.55
N ASN A 328 18.39 -5.53 -5.76
CA ASN A 328 18.10 -4.23 -5.18
C ASN A 328 17.37 -4.42 -3.85
N PRO A 329 18.00 -4.08 -2.70
CA PRO A 329 17.38 -4.25 -1.41
C PRO A 329 16.16 -3.34 -1.25
N ASN A 330 15.20 -3.80 -0.46
CA ASN A 330 14.11 -2.99 0.06
C ASN A 330 14.11 -3.07 1.58
N ALA A 331 13.50 -2.10 2.23
CA ALA A 331 13.17 -2.20 3.64
C ALA A 331 11.74 -1.72 3.89
N TYR A 332 11.12 -2.24 4.93
CA TYR A 332 9.93 -1.62 5.52
C TYR A 332 10.31 -1.01 6.86
N VAL A 333 9.98 0.26 7.06
CA VAL A 333 10.45 1.04 8.20
C VAL A 333 9.29 1.71 8.91
N TRP A 334 9.32 1.64 10.24
CA TRP A 334 8.39 2.31 11.14
C TRP A 334 9.06 3.46 11.87
N ILE A 335 8.41 4.62 11.81
CA ILE A 335 8.86 5.88 12.42
C ILE A 335 7.82 6.36 13.42
N ASP A 336 8.26 6.71 14.62
CA ASP A 336 7.44 7.44 15.58
C ASP A 336 7.22 8.88 15.11
N MET A 337 5.97 9.30 14.91
CA MET A 337 5.68 10.62 14.33
C MET A 337 6.08 11.76 15.31
N GLY A 338 5.88 11.54 16.61
CA GLY A 338 6.16 12.49 17.68
C GLY A 338 7.61 12.93 17.81
N SER A 339 8.53 12.04 17.46
CA SER A 339 9.98 12.24 17.57
C SER A 339 10.72 12.18 16.23
N GLY A 340 10.15 11.51 15.23
CA GLY A 340 10.84 11.16 13.99
C GLY A 340 11.85 10.02 14.15
N ALA A 341 11.88 9.32 15.29
CA ALA A 341 12.78 8.21 15.52
C ALA A 341 12.38 6.99 14.67
N ILE A 342 13.37 6.35 14.05
CA ILE A 342 13.19 5.06 13.40
C ILE A 342 13.23 3.99 14.49
N ILE A 343 12.13 3.26 14.65
CA ILE A 343 11.91 2.32 15.77
C ILE A 343 11.67 0.88 15.33
N GLY A 344 11.42 0.65 14.05
CA GLY A 344 11.23 -0.70 13.49
C GLY A 344 11.73 -0.78 12.06
N VAL A 345 12.47 -1.84 11.74
CA VAL A 345 13.12 -2.03 10.44
C VAL A 345 13.08 -3.51 10.07
N ASP A 346 12.74 -3.81 8.83
CA ASP A 346 12.91 -5.13 8.21
C ASP A 346 13.53 -4.93 6.83
N VAL A 347 14.71 -5.50 6.60
CA VAL A 347 15.44 -5.42 5.34
C VAL A 347 15.21 -6.71 4.55
N VAL A 348 14.90 -6.58 3.27
CA VAL A 348 14.73 -7.70 2.36
C VAL A 348 15.53 -7.51 1.07
N PHE A 349 16.17 -8.59 0.64
CA PHE A 349 16.95 -8.66 -0.60
C PHE A 349 16.04 -9.10 -1.75
N GLY A 350 15.06 -8.24 -2.05
CA GLY A 350 13.94 -8.53 -2.96
C GLY A 350 12.77 -7.60 -2.66
N LYS A 351 11.56 -7.91 -3.16
CA LYS A 351 10.38 -7.08 -2.87
C LYS A 351 9.90 -7.31 -1.43
N TYR A 352 9.62 -6.22 -0.71
CA TYR A 352 8.94 -6.31 0.58
C TYR A 352 7.56 -6.94 0.42
N ASN A 353 7.10 -7.60 1.47
CA ASN A 353 5.82 -8.28 1.50
C ASN A 353 5.12 -8.07 2.85
N ARG A 354 3.97 -8.71 3.05
CA ARG A 354 3.18 -8.57 4.28
C ARG A 354 3.94 -8.96 5.54
N LEU A 355 4.87 -9.92 5.44
CA LEU A 355 5.71 -10.34 6.56
C LEU A 355 6.76 -9.29 6.87
N SER A 356 7.33 -8.60 5.87
CA SER A 356 8.23 -7.48 6.09
C SER A 356 7.58 -6.34 6.87
N VAL A 357 6.33 -6.01 6.52
CA VAL A 357 5.53 -5.04 7.29
C VAL A 357 5.31 -5.52 8.73
N GLY A 358 5.04 -6.82 8.92
CA GLY A 358 4.87 -7.44 10.23
C GLY A 358 6.13 -7.45 11.08
N ASN A 359 7.26 -7.91 10.55
CA ASN A 359 8.53 -8.05 11.26
C ASN A 359 9.07 -6.69 11.72
N SER A 360 9.02 -5.69 10.83
CA SER A 360 9.39 -4.32 11.18
C SER A 360 8.44 -3.73 12.24
N LEU A 361 7.14 -4.04 12.18
CA LEU A 361 6.18 -3.61 13.20
C LEU A 361 6.44 -4.32 14.54
N LYS A 362 6.73 -5.62 14.53
CA LYS A 362 7.12 -6.40 15.70
C LYS A 362 8.30 -5.76 16.42
N MET A 363 9.31 -5.33 15.65
CA MET A 363 10.47 -4.61 16.18
C MET A 363 10.05 -3.28 16.84
N ALA A 364 9.18 -2.49 16.19
CA ALA A 364 8.68 -1.23 16.75
C ALA A 364 7.86 -1.43 18.04
N LEU A 365 7.05 -2.49 18.12
CA LEU A 365 6.19 -2.75 19.27
C LEU A 365 6.94 -3.27 20.50
N ARG A 366 8.26 -3.51 20.42
CA ARG A 366 9.10 -3.79 21.60
C ARG A 366 9.11 -2.63 22.60
N PHE A 367 8.85 -1.40 22.13
CA PHE A 367 8.71 -0.21 22.97
C PHE A 367 7.30 -0.05 23.56
N GLY A 368 6.34 -0.84 23.09
CA GLY A 368 4.96 -0.88 23.57
C GLY A 368 3.91 -0.83 22.46
N VAL A 369 2.65 -1.04 22.82
CA VAL A 369 1.53 -1.00 21.88
C VAL A 369 1.24 0.42 21.45
N ALA A 370 1.30 0.68 20.15
CA ALA A 370 0.95 1.98 19.57
C ALA A 370 -0.57 2.22 19.56
N ASP A 371 -1.00 3.46 19.73
CA ASP A 371 -2.44 3.81 19.70
C ASP A 371 -2.98 3.75 18.25
N ALA A 372 -2.15 4.16 17.29
CA ALA A 372 -2.45 4.12 15.87
C ALA A 372 -1.21 3.84 15.01
N ILE A 373 -1.43 3.08 13.94
CA ILE A 373 -0.51 2.95 12.82
C ILE A 373 -0.99 3.78 11.63
N TYR A 374 -0.06 4.35 10.88
CA TYR A 374 -0.33 5.05 9.63
C TYR A 374 0.49 4.42 8.50
N THR A 375 -0.15 3.90 7.47
CA THR A 375 0.56 3.29 6.33
C THR A 375 0.01 3.76 5.01
N ASP A 376 0.70 3.39 3.93
CA ASP A 376 0.15 3.48 2.59
C ASP A 376 -0.97 2.47 2.35
N ASN A 377 -1.69 2.69 1.25
CA ASN A 377 -2.72 1.81 0.72
C ASN A 377 -2.14 0.66 -0.14
N GLY A 378 -0.91 0.24 0.14
CA GLY A 378 -0.27 -0.87 -0.55
C GLY A 378 -0.91 -2.21 -0.19
N LYS A 379 -0.80 -3.18 -1.10
CA LYS A 379 -1.36 -4.54 -0.90
C LYS A 379 -0.76 -5.24 0.34
N PRO A 380 0.55 -5.16 0.63
CA PRO A 380 1.13 -5.77 1.83
C PRO A 380 0.56 -5.21 3.15
N GLU A 381 0.40 -3.90 3.25
CA GLU A 381 -0.08 -3.16 4.42
C GLU A 381 -1.57 -3.39 4.67
N LEU A 382 -2.33 -3.63 3.60
CA LEU A 382 -3.76 -3.93 3.63
C LEU A 382 -4.06 -5.44 3.73
N SER A 383 -3.05 -6.27 3.92
CA SER A 383 -3.25 -7.72 3.98
C SER A 383 -4.03 -8.15 5.22
N ASN A 384 -4.83 -9.22 5.10
CA ASN A 384 -5.54 -9.85 6.23
C ASN A 384 -4.60 -10.22 7.37
N TYR A 385 -3.32 -10.49 7.08
CA TYR A 385 -2.30 -10.75 8.09
C TYR A 385 -2.10 -9.55 9.03
N ILE A 386 -1.96 -8.33 8.49
CA ILE A 386 -1.80 -7.11 9.30
C ILE A 386 -3.09 -6.81 10.06
N GLU A 387 -4.26 -7.04 9.46
CA GLU A 387 -5.54 -6.90 10.14
C GLU A 387 -5.68 -7.87 11.33
N GLN A 388 -5.30 -9.14 11.16
CA GLN A 388 -5.30 -10.14 12.23
C GLN A 388 -4.29 -9.82 13.34
N VAL A 389 -3.08 -9.35 12.99
CA VAL A 389 -2.09 -8.87 13.99
C VAL A 389 -2.70 -7.74 14.82
N ARG A 390 -3.30 -6.73 14.18
CA ARG A 390 -3.98 -5.63 14.86
C ARG A 390 -5.11 -6.11 15.76
N SER A 391 -5.89 -7.08 15.31
CA SER A 391 -6.99 -7.67 16.08
C SER A 391 -6.52 -8.49 17.29
N GLN A 392 -5.28 -8.93 17.32
CA GLN A 392 -4.73 -9.65 18.47
C GLN A 392 -4.06 -8.71 19.46
N LEU A 393 -3.54 -7.58 18.98
CA LEU A 393 -3.06 -6.48 19.81
C LEU A 393 -4.22 -5.71 20.48
N SER A 394 -5.44 -5.78 19.93
CA SER A 394 -6.64 -5.09 20.40
C SER A 394 -7.39 -5.77 21.55
N GLY A 395 -7.13 -7.05 21.80
CA GLY A 395 -7.89 -7.87 22.75
C GLY A 395 -7.45 -7.75 24.21
N ILE A 396 -6.46 -6.93 24.52
CA ILE A 396 -5.78 -6.96 25.81
C ILE A 396 -6.28 -5.80 26.67
N LYS A 397 -7.41 -6.05 27.34
CA LYS A 397 -7.91 -5.22 28.44
C LYS A 397 -6.94 -5.35 29.62
N PHE A 398 -6.02 -4.41 29.76
CA PHE A 398 -5.30 -4.24 31.01
C PHE A 398 -6.30 -3.65 32.02
N LYS A 399 -6.41 -4.25 33.21
CA LYS A 399 -7.35 -3.87 34.28
C LYS A 399 -7.31 -2.39 34.68
N ASP A 400 -6.31 -1.64 34.26
CA ASP A 400 -6.04 -0.27 34.68
C ASP A 400 -6.23 0.79 33.57
N PHE A 401 -6.69 0.42 32.37
CA PHE A 401 -6.88 1.37 31.25
C PHE A 401 -8.18 1.09 30.48
N ASP A 402 -9.32 1.41 31.12
CA ASP A 402 -10.67 1.14 30.60
C ASP A 402 -11.14 2.05 29.44
N ASP A 403 -10.38 3.07 29.04
CA ASP A 403 -10.85 4.13 28.12
C ASP A 403 -10.31 4.07 26.67
N LEU A 404 -9.39 3.15 26.35
CA LEU A 404 -8.81 3.06 25.01
C LEU A 404 -9.67 2.17 24.09
N ALA A 405 -10.17 2.76 23.00
CA ALA A 405 -10.94 2.08 21.97
C ALA A 405 -10.24 0.77 21.55
N PRO A 406 -10.98 -0.33 21.37
CA PRO A 406 -10.43 -1.68 21.43
C PRO A 406 -9.36 -1.93 20.37
N ASN A 407 -9.43 -1.31 19.17
CA ASN A 407 -8.52 -1.64 18.08
C ASN A 407 -7.44 -0.58 17.87
N MET A 408 -6.16 -1.01 17.80
CA MET A 408 -5.06 -0.20 17.27
C MET A 408 -5.51 0.39 15.93
N ARG A 409 -5.68 1.72 15.89
CA ARG A 409 -6.29 2.39 14.73
C ARG A 409 -5.35 2.30 13.54
N HIS A 410 -5.89 2.11 12.34
CA HIS A 410 -5.10 2.09 11.11
C HIS A 410 -5.52 3.22 10.20
N LYS A 411 -4.74 4.30 10.25
CA LYS A 411 -4.86 5.40 9.30
C LYS A 411 -4.22 4.95 7.99
N LYS A 412 -4.82 5.37 6.87
CA LYS A 412 -4.40 4.99 5.52
C LYS A 412 -4.18 6.23 4.68
N ALA A 413 -3.08 6.30 3.94
CA ALA A 413 -2.79 7.44 3.10
C ALA A 413 -3.76 7.47 1.90
N LYS A 414 -4.36 8.62 1.61
CA LYS A 414 -5.21 8.75 0.42
C LYS A 414 -4.34 8.58 -0.84
N PRO A 415 -4.74 7.74 -1.81
CA PRO A 415 -4.01 7.60 -3.08
C PRO A 415 -3.85 8.97 -3.74
N GLY A 416 -2.67 9.26 -4.31
CA GLY A 416 -2.39 10.52 -5.00
C GLY A 416 -2.07 11.73 -4.11
N ASN A 417 -2.12 11.61 -2.78
CA ASN A 417 -1.77 12.70 -1.86
C ASN A 417 -0.40 12.49 -1.20
N SER A 418 0.68 12.74 -1.94
CA SER A 418 2.07 12.61 -1.45
C SER A 418 2.39 13.55 -0.27
N ARG A 419 1.64 14.64 -0.10
CA ARG A 419 1.84 15.60 1.02
C ARG A 419 1.28 15.09 2.35
N ALA A 420 0.65 13.93 2.37
CA ALA A 420 0.00 13.40 3.56
C ALA A 420 1.00 12.90 4.62
N LYS A 421 2.15 12.36 4.19
CA LYS A 421 3.19 11.77 5.07
C LYS A 421 4.47 12.61 5.11
N PRO A 422 4.95 13.01 6.30
CA PRO A 422 6.20 13.77 6.45
C PRO A 422 7.47 12.88 6.51
N ILE A 423 7.43 11.67 5.94
CA ILE A 423 8.51 10.66 6.06
C ILE A 423 9.48 10.67 4.89
N GLU A 424 9.05 11.04 3.68
CA GLU A 424 9.88 10.95 2.48
C GLU A 424 11.23 11.67 2.65
N ASN A 425 11.27 12.76 3.43
CA ASN A 425 12.51 13.46 3.73
C ASN A 425 13.48 12.66 4.62
N ILE A 426 12.98 11.85 5.55
CA ILE A 426 13.78 11.05 6.49
C ILE A 426 14.58 9.98 5.73
N PHE A 427 13.92 9.23 4.86
CA PHE A 427 14.56 8.16 4.10
C PHE A 427 15.64 8.69 3.16
N ASN A 428 15.39 9.83 2.52
CA ASN A 428 16.38 10.51 1.69
C ASN A 428 17.64 10.89 2.51
N HIS A 429 17.47 11.36 3.74
CA HIS A 429 18.60 11.65 4.62
C HIS A 429 19.37 10.38 5.03
N VAL A 430 18.68 9.30 5.37
CA VAL A 430 19.30 8.02 5.75
C VAL A 430 20.08 7.43 4.58
N GLN A 431 19.48 7.32 3.39
CA GLN A 431 20.15 6.79 2.20
C GLN A 431 21.36 7.64 1.79
N ARG A 432 21.22 8.98 1.82
CA ARG A 432 22.33 9.89 1.56
C ARG A 432 23.47 9.69 2.55
N ARG A 433 23.16 9.58 3.84
CA ARG A 433 24.19 9.37 4.87
C ARG A 433 24.90 8.04 4.68
N MET A 434 24.14 6.99 4.38
CA MET A 434 24.68 5.68 4.07
C MET A 434 25.67 5.73 2.90
N ALA A 435 25.27 6.38 1.80
CA ALA A 435 26.10 6.64 0.63
C ALA A 435 27.40 7.39 0.96
N GLU A 436 27.32 8.47 1.74
CA GLU A 436 28.49 9.25 2.17
C GLU A 436 29.50 8.40 2.97
N MET A 437 29.02 7.53 3.87
CA MET A 437 29.89 6.64 4.64
C MET A 437 30.60 5.61 3.76
N ILE A 438 29.86 5.00 2.84
CA ILE A 438 30.41 4.00 1.91
C ILE A 438 31.56 4.61 1.09
N ILE A 439 31.39 5.81 0.56
CA ILE A 439 32.45 6.46 -0.22
C ILE A 439 33.67 6.78 0.64
N SER A 440 33.44 7.34 1.82
CA SER A 440 34.51 7.72 2.74
C SER A 440 35.33 6.52 3.21
N GLU A 441 34.69 5.36 3.43
CA GLU A 441 35.33 4.16 3.98
C GLU A 441 35.88 3.24 2.86
N CYS A 442 35.24 3.18 1.69
CA CYS A 442 35.63 2.31 0.57
C CYS A 442 36.49 3.01 -0.51
N GLY A 443 36.95 4.25 -0.27
CA GLY A 443 38.01 4.88 -1.07
C GLY A 443 37.59 5.41 -2.45
N GLY A 444 36.31 5.76 -2.64
CA GLY A 444 35.86 6.47 -3.84
C GLY A 444 36.40 7.90 -3.83
N GLY A 445 37.54 8.15 -4.47
CA GLY A 445 38.32 9.41 -4.44
C GLY A 445 37.64 10.69 -4.98
N VAL A 446 36.40 10.97 -4.61
CA VAL A 446 35.67 12.19 -4.97
C VAL A 446 35.24 12.89 -3.69
N SER A 447 35.80 14.07 -3.43
CA SER A 447 35.37 14.92 -2.32
C SER A 447 33.90 15.30 -2.50
N TYR A 448 33.05 14.84 -1.58
CA TYR A 448 31.64 15.17 -1.54
C TYR A 448 31.44 16.69 -1.36
N HIS A 449 31.04 17.41 -2.42
CA HIS A 449 30.58 18.79 -2.32
C HIS A 449 29.06 18.86 -2.46
N LYS A 450 28.44 19.53 -1.48
CA LYS A 450 27.00 19.58 -1.16
C LYS A 450 26.10 20.11 -2.28
N ASP A 451 26.66 20.78 -3.29
CA ASP A 451 25.93 21.68 -4.18
C ASP A 451 25.91 21.27 -5.66
N LYS A 452 26.31 20.04 -6.03
CA LYS A 452 26.25 19.57 -7.43
C LYS A 452 25.44 18.27 -7.58
N ARG A 453 24.33 18.35 -8.33
CA ARG A 453 23.51 17.20 -8.76
C ARG A 453 24.34 16.09 -9.43
N GLU A 454 25.38 16.48 -10.16
CA GLU A 454 26.36 15.60 -10.81
C GLU A 454 27.00 14.60 -9.81
N ASN A 455 27.25 15.03 -8.57
CA ASN A 455 27.85 14.15 -7.56
C ASN A 455 26.88 13.04 -7.12
N GLN A 456 25.56 13.26 -7.13
CA GLN A 456 24.57 12.23 -6.78
C GLN A 456 24.45 11.16 -7.87
N GLU A 457 24.53 11.53 -9.14
CA GLU A 457 24.48 10.58 -10.26
C GLU A 457 25.74 9.72 -10.33
N ILE A 458 26.91 10.32 -10.12
CA ILE A 458 28.19 9.60 -9.99
C ILE A 458 28.11 8.58 -8.85
N LEU A 459 27.48 8.97 -7.74
CA LEU A 459 27.26 8.12 -6.58
C LEU A 459 26.39 6.91 -6.91
N LYS A 460 25.23 7.14 -7.54
CA LYS A 460 24.33 6.07 -7.98
C LYS A 460 25.02 5.12 -8.94
N LYS A 461 25.85 5.65 -9.85
CA LYS A 461 26.61 4.84 -10.80
C LYS A 461 27.69 3.99 -10.10
N TYR A 462 28.50 4.59 -9.24
CA TYR A 462 29.55 3.89 -8.49
C TYR A 462 28.99 2.78 -7.62
N MET A 463 27.89 3.03 -6.89
CA MET A 463 27.27 2.03 -6.02
C MET A 463 26.56 0.92 -6.81
N LYS A 464 26.17 1.19 -8.06
CA LYS A 464 25.63 0.15 -8.96
C LYS A 464 26.74 -0.74 -9.53
N GLU A 465 27.92 -0.16 -9.78
CA GLU A 465 29.12 -0.87 -10.26
C GLU A 465 29.84 -1.64 -9.14
N ASN A 466 29.67 -1.24 -7.88
CA ASN A 466 30.28 -1.86 -6.70
C ASN A 466 29.22 -2.24 -5.67
N PRO A 467 28.46 -3.34 -5.88
CA PRO A 467 27.45 -3.77 -4.94
C PRO A 467 28.08 -4.21 -3.61
N LEU A 468 27.47 -3.78 -2.51
CA LEU A 468 27.88 -4.22 -1.17
C LEU A 468 27.50 -5.68 -0.94
N ASP A 469 28.31 -6.43 -0.20
CA ASP A 469 27.84 -7.71 0.34
C ASP A 469 26.74 -7.52 1.39
N PHE A 470 26.04 -8.60 1.72
CA PHE A 470 24.92 -8.59 2.67
C PHE A 470 25.30 -7.96 4.02
N GLU A 471 26.41 -8.39 4.62
CA GLU A 471 26.84 -7.94 5.94
C GLU A 471 27.22 -6.46 5.94
N ALA A 472 27.98 -6.02 4.93
CA ALA A 472 28.36 -4.64 4.74
C ALA A 472 27.13 -3.76 4.52
N PHE A 473 26.17 -4.19 3.70
CA PHE A 473 24.92 -3.47 3.50
C PHE A 473 24.17 -3.25 4.82
N ILE A 474 23.98 -4.31 5.60
CA ILE A 474 23.30 -4.24 6.89
C ILE A 474 24.06 -3.31 7.85
N ALA A 475 25.39 -3.42 7.93
CA ALA A 475 26.21 -2.57 8.78
C ALA A 475 26.13 -1.08 8.41
N TYR A 476 26.19 -0.74 7.11
CA TYR A 476 26.07 0.65 6.68
C TYR A 476 24.66 1.21 6.91
N PHE A 477 23.62 0.39 6.72
CA PHE A 477 22.26 0.82 6.97
C PHE A 477 22.01 1.04 8.47
N GLU A 478 22.52 0.14 9.33
CA GLU A 478 22.51 0.30 10.78
C GLU A 478 23.19 1.59 11.22
N LYS A 479 24.41 1.86 10.75
CA LYS A 479 25.13 3.12 11.00
C LYS A 479 24.31 4.35 10.58
N ALA A 480 23.63 4.29 9.43
CA ALA A 480 22.87 5.42 8.90
C ALA A 480 21.58 5.68 9.71
N VAL A 481 20.88 4.61 10.11
CA VAL A 481 19.72 4.69 11.00
C VAL A 481 20.13 5.21 12.37
N ARG A 482 21.25 4.72 12.93
CA ARG A 482 21.79 5.20 14.21
C ARG A 482 22.12 6.70 14.15
N TRP A 483 22.81 7.13 13.09
CA TRP A 483 23.06 8.56 12.86
C TRP A 483 21.76 9.37 12.83
N TRP A 484 20.73 8.90 12.10
CA TRP A 484 19.45 9.60 12.07
C TRP A 484 18.79 9.66 13.45
N ASN A 485 18.84 8.58 14.21
CA ASN A 485 18.23 8.54 15.53
C ASN A 485 18.95 9.44 16.55
N GLU A 486 20.25 9.68 16.39
CA GLU A 486 21.08 10.43 17.35
C GLU A 486 21.33 11.89 16.95
N HIS A 487 21.25 12.23 15.65
CA HIS A 487 21.54 13.59 15.19
C HIS A 487 20.55 14.61 15.78
N TYR A 488 21.02 15.86 15.89
CA TYR A 488 20.14 16.96 16.24
C TYR A 488 19.39 17.43 14.99
N ASN A 489 18.07 17.26 15.01
CA ASN A 489 17.20 17.76 13.96
C ASN A 489 16.94 19.25 14.17
N THR A 490 17.57 20.11 13.36
CA THR A 490 17.49 21.56 13.51
C THR A 490 16.08 22.13 13.30
N SER A 491 15.29 21.57 12.39
CA SER A 491 13.95 22.08 12.09
C SER A 491 12.97 21.76 13.22
N ARG A 492 13.09 20.57 13.83
CA ARG A 492 12.24 20.12 14.93
C ARG A 492 12.82 20.43 16.32
N LYS A 493 14.08 20.84 16.41
CA LYS A 493 14.83 21.12 17.65
C LYS A 493 14.86 19.95 18.65
N ILE A 494 15.00 18.74 18.14
CA ILE A 494 15.03 17.51 18.94
C ILE A 494 16.12 16.56 18.44
N ARG A 495 16.58 15.65 19.30
CA ARG A 495 17.27 14.43 18.88
C ARG A 495 16.22 13.32 18.82
N PRO A 496 15.96 12.67 17.67
CA PRO A 496 14.81 11.80 17.51
C PRO A 496 14.69 10.72 18.58
N MET A 497 15.72 9.87 18.76
CA MET A 497 15.64 8.77 19.73
C MET A 497 15.61 9.24 21.18
N ALA A 498 16.35 10.29 21.53
CA ALA A 498 16.31 10.84 22.88
C ALA A 498 14.93 11.40 23.23
N SER A 499 14.32 12.15 22.30
CA SER A 499 12.95 12.67 22.47
C SER A 499 11.92 11.55 22.54
N PHE A 500 12.11 10.47 21.77
CA PHE A 500 11.25 9.29 21.81
C PHE A 500 11.27 8.63 23.19
N LEU A 501 12.46 8.35 23.71
CA LEU A 501 12.62 7.70 25.01
C LEU A 501 12.13 8.58 26.17
N GLU A 502 12.41 9.89 26.15
CA GLU A 502 11.95 10.82 27.18
C GLU A 502 10.41 10.89 27.25
N LYS A 503 9.75 10.95 26.09
CA LYS A 503 8.27 10.94 26.02
C LYS A 503 7.69 9.60 26.46
N LEU A 504 8.32 8.49 26.07
CA LEU A 504 7.89 7.15 26.48
C LEU A 504 8.08 6.92 27.98
N GLU A 505 9.13 7.46 28.59
CA GLU A 505 9.34 7.41 30.05
C GLU A 505 8.28 8.22 30.80
N ARG A 506 7.91 9.40 30.28
CA ARG A 506 6.84 10.24 30.85
C ARG A 506 5.46 9.58 30.75
N LYS A 507 5.19 8.88 29.64
CA LYS A 507 3.92 8.19 29.39
C LYS A 507 4.16 6.79 28.82
N PRO A 508 4.49 5.81 29.69
CA PRO A 508 4.78 4.44 29.27
C PRO A 508 3.60 3.79 28.54
N LYS A 509 3.93 2.90 27.61
CA LYS A 509 2.97 2.06 26.90
C LYS A 509 3.03 0.62 27.43
N ALA A 510 1.94 -0.12 27.26
CA ALA A 510 1.92 -1.54 27.56
C ALA A 510 2.88 -2.29 26.64
N VAL A 511 3.75 -3.12 27.20
CA VAL A 511 4.76 -3.88 26.46
C VAL A 511 4.42 -5.37 26.51
N PHE A 512 4.61 -6.06 25.40
CA PHE A 512 4.58 -7.52 25.34
C PHE A 512 5.99 -8.07 25.43
N ASP A 513 6.14 -9.21 26.10
CA ASP A 513 7.38 -9.97 26.03
C ASP A 513 7.60 -10.50 24.60
N GLU A 514 8.85 -10.85 24.30
CA GLU A 514 9.26 -11.27 22.96
C GLU A 514 8.52 -12.55 22.51
N THR A 515 8.20 -13.47 23.42
CA THR A 515 7.51 -14.72 23.08
C THR A 515 6.06 -14.47 22.69
N THR A 516 5.38 -13.56 23.39
CA THR A 516 4.04 -13.11 23.04
C THR A 516 4.03 -12.39 21.69
N LEU A 517 5.00 -11.51 21.43
CA LEU A 517 5.14 -10.85 20.14
C LEU A 517 5.42 -11.86 19.02
N ASP A 518 6.32 -12.82 19.22
CA ASP A 518 6.61 -13.86 18.23
C ASP A 518 5.35 -14.69 17.91
N PHE A 519 4.55 -15.03 18.92
CA PHE A 519 3.27 -15.72 18.72
C PHE A 519 2.26 -14.85 17.94
N ILE A 520 2.10 -13.58 18.30
CA ILE A 520 1.19 -12.65 17.61
C ILE A 520 1.63 -12.46 16.15
N PHE A 521 2.93 -12.34 15.88
CA PHE A 521 3.43 -12.07 14.53
C PHE A 521 3.67 -13.32 13.70
N SER A 522 3.59 -14.51 14.29
CA SER A 522 3.76 -15.81 13.61
C SER A 522 2.98 -15.92 12.30
N GLU A 523 3.57 -16.63 11.34
CA GLU A 523 2.90 -16.91 10.08
C GLU A 523 1.66 -17.78 10.33
N ARG A 524 0.54 -17.38 9.73
CA ARG A 524 -0.76 -18.03 9.92
C ARG A 524 -1.19 -18.71 8.64
N ARG A 525 -1.67 -19.95 8.74
CA ARG A 525 -2.24 -20.68 7.61
C ARG A 525 -3.51 -21.40 8.01
N SER A 526 -4.56 -21.26 7.22
CA SER A 526 -5.77 -22.08 7.38
C SER A 526 -5.53 -23.43 6.72
N ILE A 527 -5.49 -24.50 7.51
CA ILE A 527 -5.20 -25.86 7.03
C ILE A 527 -6.30 -26.80 7.49
N LYS A 528 -6.77 -27.64 6.57
CA LYS A 528 -7.74 -28.69 6.86
C LYS A 528 -7.08 -29.87 7.55
N VAL A 529 -7.61 -30.27 8.71
CA VAL A 529 -7.11 -31.42 9.45
C VAL A 529 -7.52 -32.71 8.73
N LYS A 530 -6.56 -33.62 8.54
CA LYS A 530 -6.77 -34.95 7.97
C LYS A 530 -5.97 -35.98 8.75
N ASN A 531 -6.57 -37.12 9.06
CA ASN A 531 -5.94 -38.22 9.80
C ASN A 531 -5.29 -37.74 11.10
N SER A 532 -5.98 -36.86 11.84
CA SER A 532 -5.45 -36.24 13.08
C SER A 532 -4.12 -35.48 12.89
N SER A 533 -3.88 -34.98 11.69
CA SER A 533 -2.66 -34.28 11.30
C SER A 533 -2.94 -33.10 10.39
N VAL A 534 -1.99 -32.17 10.32
CA VAL A 534 -1.98 -31.05 9.38
C VAL A 534 -0.72 -31.13 8.53
N SER A 535 -0.86 -30.95 7.22
CA SER A 535 0.28 -30.91 6.31
C SER A 535 0.42 -29.52 5.69
N LEU A 536 1.63 -28.97 5.73
CA LEU A 536 1.95 -27.68 5.11
C LEU A 536 3.35 -27.72 4.48
N SER A 537 3.57 -26.86 3.50
CA SER A 537 4.88 -26.67 2.88
C SER A 537 5.68 -25.65 3.66
N VAL A 538 6.81 -26.04 4.25
CA VAL A 538 7.73 -25.16 4.99
C VAL A 538 9.10 -25.32 4.35
N MET A 539 9.75 -24.22 4.00
CA MET A 539 11.06 -24.24 3.29
C MET A 539 11.08 -25.12 2.04
N ASN A 540 10.02 -25.07 1.22
CA ASN A 540 9.81 -25.93 0.04
C ASN A 540 9.69 -27.43 0.31
N GLU A 541 9.61 -27.85 1.58
CA GLU A 541 9.40 -29.24 1.98
C GLU A 541 8.00 -29.45 2.54
N ARG A 542 7.36 -30.56 2.13
CA ARG A 542 6.06 -30.93 2.68
C ARG A 542 6.22 -31.59 4.04
N ARG A 543 5.88 -30.86 5.10
CA ARG A 543 5.92 -31.31 6.49
C ARG A 543 4.53 -31.66 6.99
N THR A 544 4.43 -32.68 7.84
CA THR A 544 3.16 -33.12 8.44
C THR A 544 3.30 -33.14 9.94
N TYR A 545 2.39 -32.47 10.66
CA TYR A 545 2.40 -32.34 12.11
C TYR A 545 1.20 -33.07 12.68
N SER A 546 1.36 -33.78 13.80
CA SER A 546 0.24 -34.48 14.45
C SER A 546 0.18 -34.23 15.94
N HIS A 547 -1.04 -34.28 16.46
CA HIS A 547 -1.31 -34.26 17.89
C HIS A 547 -2.63 -34.99 18.17
N PRO A 548 -2.74 -35.80 19.24
CA PRO A 548 -3.97 -36.55 19.56
C PRO A 548 -5.25 -35.70 19.58
N LYS A 549 -5.17 -34.46 20.08
CA LYS A 549 -6.31 -33.52 20.12
C LYS A 549 -6.88 -33.16 18.74
N LEU A 550 -6.10 -33.29 17.67
CA LEU A 550 -6.55 -33.01 16.30
C LEU A 550 -7.57 -34.02 15.77
N SER A 551 -7.68 -35.19 16.40
CA SER A 551 -8.68 -36.20 16.03
C SER A 551 -10.12 -35.66 16.06
N LYS A 552 -10.41 -34.72 16.97
CA LYS A 552 -11.72 -34.08 17.11
C LYS A 552 -12.07 -33.10 15.99
N PHE A 553 -11.08 -32.62 15.26
CA PHE A 553 -11.22 -31.59 14.23
C PHE A 553 -11.06 -32.18 12.82
N ASN A 554 -11.08 -33.51 12.67
CA ASN A 554 -10.83 -34.17 11.39
C ASN A 554 -11.89 -33.77 10.35
N GLY A 555 -11.46 -33.16 9.24
CA GLY A 555 -12.35 -32.61 8.23
C GLY A 555 -12.71 -31.13 8.45
N GLU A 556 -12.28 -30.51 9.54
CA GLU A 556 -12.43 -29.08 9.82
C GLU A 556 -11.15 -28.32 9.49
N SER A 557 -11.26 -27.01 9.29
CA SER A 557 -10.12 -26.12 9.09
C SER A 557 -9.68 -25.54 10.42
N VAL A 558 -8.37 -25.58 10.69
CA VAL A 558 -7.76 -24.97 11.86
C VAL A 558 -6.73 -23.94 11.43
N GLU A 559 -6.43 -22.99 12.30
CA GLU A 559 -5.35 -22.04 12.08
C GLU A 559 -4.04 -22.64 12.59
N VAL A 560 -3.06 -22.76 11.72
CA VAL A 560 -1.71 -23.21 12.03
C VAL A 560 -0.80 -22.00 12.13
N ARG A 561 -0.14 -21.85 13.28
CA ARG A 561 0.86 -20.83 13.57
C ARG A 561 2.25 -21.45 13.49
N ILE A 562 3.06 -20.94 12.58
CA ILE A 562 4.42 -21.41 12.34
C ILE A 562 5.36 -20.53 13.15
N ASN A 563 6.19 -21.16 13.99
CA ASN A 563 7.30 -20.48 14.64
C ASN A 563 8.51 -20.51 13.69
N GLU A 564 9.08 -19.35 13.38
CA GLU A 564 10.27 -19.27 12.52
C GLU A 564 11.54 -19.75 13.23
N LYS A 565 11.53 -19.75 14.57
CA LYS A 565 12.65 -20.22 15.40
C LYS A 565 12.60 -21.74 15.66
N ASP A 566 11.45 -22.37 15.45
CA ASP A 566 11.24 -23.81 15.65
C ASP A 566 10.25 -24.37 14.63
N TYR A 567 10.76 -25.17 13.69
CA TYR A 567 9.95 -25.84 12.68
C TYR A 567 9.58 -27.28 13.03
N GLU A 568 10.02 -27.81 14.18
CA GLU A 568 9.62 -29.12 14.68
C GLU A 568 8.22 -29.07 15.30
N HIS A 569 7.80 -27.91 15.79
CA HIS A 569 6.50 -27.70 16.41
C HIS A 569 5.69 -26.62 15.69
N VAL A 570 4.38 -26.78 15.68
CA VAL A 570 3.42 -25.76 15.22
C VAL A 570 2.30 -25.58 16.22
N ASN A 571 1.86 -24.35 16.42
CA ASN A 571 0.74 -24.05 17.30
C ASN A 571 -0.57 -24.12 16.51
N ILE A 572 -1.54 -24.88 17.01
CA ILE A 572 -2.85 -25.05 16.39
C ILE A 572 -3.88 -24.25 17.16
N VAL A 573 -4.59 -23.36 16.47
CA VAL A 573 -5.56 -22.43 17.03
C VAL A 573 -6.92 -22.64 16.37
N ASP A 574 -7.97 -22.55 17.19
CA ASP A 574 -9.36 -22.54 16.73
C ASP A 574 -9.65 -21.24 15.97
N ILE A 575 -10.13 -21.33 14.73
CA ILE A 575 -10.33 -20.17 13.84
C ILE A 575 -11.37 -19.20 14.41
N ASP A 576 -12.45 -19.73 15.02
CA ASP A 576 -13.59 -18.93 15.45
C ASP A 576 -13.40 -18.41 16.88
N LYS A 577 -12.85 -19.25 17.76
CA LYS A 577 -12.67 -18.92 19.19
C LYS A 577 -11.33 -18.27 19.49
N HIS A 578 -10.39 -18.30 18.55
CA HIS A 578 -9.00 -17.84 18.72
C HIS A 578 -8.30 -18.44 19.96
N LYS A 579 -8.65 -19.69 20.31
CA LYS A 579 -8.07 -20.41 21.45
C LYS A 579 -7.03 -21.43 20.97
N LEU A 580 -5.92 -21.52 21.69
CA LEU A 580 -4.93 -22.57 21.47
C LEU A 580 -5.55 -23.94 21.73
N ILE A 581 -5.52 -24.82 20.72
CA ILE A 581 -5.99 -26.20 20.80
C ILE A 581 -4.87 -27.10 21.32
N CYS A 582 -3.72 -27.06 20.64
CA CYS A 582 -2.53 -27.85 20.96
C CYS A 582 -1.30 -27.36 20.22
N GLU A 583 -0.13 -27.78 20.70
CA GLU A 583 1.14 -27.75 19.97
C GLU A 583 1.32 -29.10 19.26
N ALA A 584 1.44 -29.09 17.93
CA ALA A 584 1.58 -30.29 17.13
C ALA A 584 3.04 -30.47 16.69
N ALA A 585 3.58 -31.67 16.94
CA ALA A 585 4.94 -32.02 16.59
C ALA A 585 5.03 -32.62 15.19
N LEU A 586 6.17 -32.40 14.52
CA LEU A 586 6.51 -32.95 13.22
C LEU A 586 6.44 -34.49 13.27
N MET A 587 5.78 -35.08 12.29
CA MET A 587 5.85 -36.50 12.00
C MET A 587 6.87 -36.72 10.89
N ASP A 588 7.95 -37.40 11.22
CA ASP A 588 8.88 -37.92 10.23
C ASP A 588 8.13 -38.83 9.24
N ARG A 589 8.46 -38.70 7.95
CA ARG A 589 8.15 -39.76 7.00
C ARG A 589 8.99 -40.98 7.37
N VAL A 590 8.38 -41.92 8.06
CA VAL A 590 9.04 -43.17 8.44
C VAL A 590 9.04 -44.11 7.24
N ASP A 591 10.23 -44.56 6.83
CA ASP A 591 10.38 -45.66 5.87
C ASP A 591 9.71 -46.91 6.46
N PRO A 592 8.79 -47.59 5.75
CA PRO A 592 8.16 -48.82 6.22
C PRO A 592 9.12 -49.94 6.63
N ARG A 593 10.39 -49.87 6.22
CA ARG A 593 11.45 -50.84 6.57
C ARG A 593 12.13 -50.55 7.90
N ASP A 594 11.93 -49.36 8.47
CA ASP A 594 12.46 -48.99 9.79
C ASP A 594 11.49 -49.46 10.89
N HIS A 595 11.68 -50.71 11.31
CA HIS A 595 10.83 -51.38 12.31
C HIS A 595 10.77 -50.65 13.66
N ALA A 596 11.81 -49.92 14.06
CA ALA A 596 11.85 -49.18 15.32
C ALA A 596 10.94 -47.94 15.25
N LYS A 597 11.05 -47.15 14.17
CA LYS A 597 10.21 -45.97 13.97
C LYS A 597 8.75 -46.33 13.68
N VAL A 598 8.50 -47.43 12.95
CA VAL A 598 7.13 -47.95 12.75
C VAL A 598 6.50 -48.35 14.08
N SER A 599 7.26 -49.00 14.97
CA SER A 599 6.79 -49.38 16.31
C SER A 599 6.46 -48.14 17.17
N ALA A 600 7.25 -47.07 17.09
CA ALA A 600 6.96 -45.81 17.78
C ALA A 600 5.66 -45.14 17.29
N ILE A 601 5.40 -45.15 15.98
CA ILE A 601 4.13 -44.68 15.40
C ILE A 601 2.96 -45.52 15.90
N ILE A 602 3.11 -46.85 15.91
CA ILE A 602 2.08 -47.75 16.42
C ILE A 602 1.79 -47.46 17.89
N ALA A 603 2.82 -47.25 18.72
CA ALA A 603 2.65 -46.88 20.13
C ALA A 603 1.91 -45.53 20.32
N ARG A 604 2.20 -44.55 19.47
CA ARG A 604 1.48 -43.26 19.45
C ARG A 604 0.02 -43.43 19.01
N ASN A 605 -0.26 -44.28 18.04
CA ASN A 605 -1.64 -44.61 17.65
C ASN A 605 -2.36 -45.36 18.77
N GLU A 606 -1.69 -46.27 19.47
CA GLU A 606 -2.25 -46.98 20.63
C GLU A 606 -2.56 -46.03 21.80
N SER A 607 -1.75 -45.00 22.03
CA SER A 607 -2.03 -43.98 23.05
C SER A 607 -3.26 -43.12 22.68
N VAL A 608 -3.42 -42.78 21.39
CA VAL A 608 -4.65 -42.13 20.88
C VAL A 608 -5.87 -43.04 21.10
N VAL A 609 -5.78 -44.32 20.70
CA VAL A 609 -6.85 -45.29 20.91
C VAL A 609 -7.20 -45.44 22.38
N ARG A 610 -6.22 -45.42 23.28
CA ARG A 610 -6.42 -45.46 24.73
C ARG A 610 -7.15 -44.22 25.24
N ALA A 611 -6.70 -43.04 24.86
CA ALA A 611 -7.34 -41.78 25.24
C ALA A 611 -8.80 -41.69 24.73
N VAL A 612 -9.06 -42.18 23.51
CA VAL A 612 -10.42 -42.31 22.98
C VAL A 612 -11.23 -43.30 23.81
N ARG A 613 -10.69 -44.49 24.13
CA ARG A 613 -11.39 -45.48 24.97
C ARG A 613 -11.70 -44.96 26.36
N GLU A 614 -10.82 -44.19 26.98
CA GLU A 614 -11.06 -43.55 28.28
C GLU A 614 -12.15 -42.48 28.20
N ALA A 615 -12.05 -41.58 27.22
CA ALA A 615 -13.04 -40.52 27.00
C ALA A 615 -14.44 -41.08 26.69
N PHE A 616 -14.50 -42.25 26.06
CA PHE A 616 -15.74 -42.95 25.70
C PHE A 616 -16.02 -44.16 26.61
N SER A 617 -15.37 -44.26 27.77
CA SER A 617 -15.48 -45.43 28.67
C SER A 617 -16.90 -45.67 29.18
N TYR A 618 -17.73 -44.63 29.26
CA TYR A 618 -19.16 -44.73 29.60
C TYR A 618 -19.93 -45.70 28.68
N TYR A 619 -19.56 -45.80 27.39
CA TYR A 619 -20.20 -46.73 26.45
C TYR A 619 -19.89 -48.21 26.73
N SER A 620 -18.81 -48.50 27.44
CA SER A 620 -18.37 -49.89 27.69
C SER A 620 -19.36 -50.71 28.53
N ASN A 621 -20.22 -50.04 29.30
CA ASN A 621 -21.19 -50.67 30.21
C ASN A 621 -22.65 -50.49 29.79
N LEU A 622 -22.93 -49.74 28.71
CA LEU A 622 -24.30 -49.38 28.34
C LEU A 622 -25.11 -50.53 27.70
N TYR A 623 -24.46 -51.48 27.03
CA TYR A 623 -25.13 -52.67 26.49
C TYR A 623 -24.13 -53.83 26.32
N LYS A 624 -24.13 -54.79 27.25
CA LYS A 624 -23.54 -56.12 27.05
C LYS A 624 -24.62 -57.08 26.57
N ARG A 625 -24.95 -57.08 25.28
CA ARG A 625 -25.71 -58.19 24.70
C ARG A 625 -24.75 -59.34 24.43
N THR A 626 -25.05 -60.52 24.98
CA THR A 626 -24.46 -61.79 24.54
C THR A 626 -24.95 -62.05 23.12
N ASN A 627 -24.16 -61.69 22.13
CA ASN A 627 -24.49 -61.99 20.73
C ASN A 627 -24.40 -63.50 20.51
N THR A 628 -25.39 -64.07 19.83
CA THR A 628 -25.31 -65.39 19.22
C THR A 628 -24.15 -65.38 18.22
N ILE A 629 -23.27 -66.38 18.34
CA ILE A 629 -22.03 -66.49 17.56
C ILE A 629 -22.41 -66.60 16.08
N THR A 630 -22.24 -65.52 15.32
CA THR A 630 -22.28 -65.57 13.86
C THR A 630 -21.01 -66.24 13.33
N PRO A 631 -21.02 -66.84 12.12
CA PRO A 631 -19.83 -67.45 11.52
C PRO A 631 -18.60 -66.52 11.49
N TYR A 632 -18.83 -65.22 11.27
CA TYR A 632 -17.79 -64.19 11.32
C TYR A 632 -17.22 -63.97 12.74
N SER A 633 -18.04 -64.07 13.77
CA SER A 633 -17.58 -63.98 15.16
C SER A 633 -16.83 -65.24 15.61
N GLY A 634 -17.20 -66.41 15.09
CA GLY A 634 -16.43 -67.65 15.25
C GLY A 634 -15.04 -67.53 14.61
N LEU A 635 -14.97 -67.04 13.38
CA LEU A 635 -13.71 -66.78 12.68
C LEU A 635 -12.84 -65.75 13.42
N ALA A 636 -13.44 -64.68 13.94
CA ALA A 636 -12.74 -63.68 14.74
C ALA A 636 -12.20 -64.28 16.07
N HIS A 637 -12.98 -65.17 16.70
CA HIS A 637 -12.54 -65.87 17.91
C HIS A 637 -11.40 -66.85 17.62
N GLU A 638 -11.50 -67.64 16.57
CA GLU A 638 -10.44 -68.55 16.11
C GLU A 638 -9.17 -67.79 15.75
N THR A 639 -9.29 -66.67 15.04
CA THR A 639 -8.16 -65.80 14.69
C THR A 639 -7.52 -65.20 15.94
N LYS A 640 -8.34 -64.77 16.92
CA LYS A 640 -7.85 -64.30 18.23
C LYS A 640 -7.11 -65.40 18.97
N VAL A 641 -7.66 -66.61 19.06
CA VAL A 641 -7.04 -67.77 19.72
C VAL A 641 -5.75 -68.18 19.01
N LYS A 642 -5.73 -68.17 17.69
CA LYS A 642 -4.54 -68.42 16.87
C LYS A 642 -3.47 -67.38 17.15
N ASN A 643 -3.81 -66.09 17.10
CA ASN A 643 -2.88 -65.00 17.37
C ASN A 643 -2.36 -65.00 18.81
N GLU A 644 -3.19 -65.36 19.79
CA GLU A 644 -2.77 -65.51 21.19
C GLU A 644 -1.84 -66.72 21.38
N LYS A 645 -2.13 -67.85 20.72
CA LYS A 645 -1.23 -69.01 20.69
C LYS A 645 0.11 -68.65 20.04
N THR A 646 0.10 -68.00 18.88
CA THR A 646 1.32 -67.55 18.20
C THR A 646 2.10 -66.54 19.04
N ARG A 647 1.43 -65.59 19.71
CA ARG A 647 2.10 -64.66 20.64
C ARG A 647 2.71 -65.38 21.84
N LYS A 648 2.03 -66.38 22.43
CA LYS A 648 2.57 -67.19 23.53
C LYS A 648 3.76 -68.05 23.08
N ILE A 649 3.67 -68.63 21.88
CA ILE A 649 4.75 -69.40 21.27
C ILE A 649 5.95 -68.50 20.99
N ASN A 650 5.75 -67.34 20.36
CA ASN A 650 6.83 -66.37 20.09
C ASN A 650 7.44 -65.80 21.37
N LYS A 651 6.66 -65.59 22.44
CA LYS A 651 7.20 -65.23 23.77
C LYS A 651 8.07 -66.34 24.37
N LYS A 652 7.67 -67.61 24.20
CA LYS A 652 8.48 -68.76 24.63
C LYS A 652 9.76 -68.93 23.82
N ILE A 653 9.70 -68.75 22.50
CA ILE A 653 10.85 -68.84 21.59
C ILE A 653 11.81 -67.67 21.80
N ALA A 654 11.29 -66.46 22.05
CA ALA A 654 12.11 -65.30 22.39
C ALA A 654 12.87 -65.49 23.71
N MET A 655 12.25 -66.10 24.73
CA MET A 655 12.97 -66.48 25.97
C MET A 655 13.96 -67.63 25.74
N SER A 656 13.66 -68.61 24.88
CA SER A 656 14.59 -69.74 24.65
C SER A 656 15.81 -69.35 23.81
N ASN A 657 15.72 -68.34 22.94
CA ASN A 657 16.88 -67.87 22.16
C ASN A 657 17.89 -67.10 23.03
N GLU A 658 17.44 -66.35 24.04
CA GLU A 658 18.30 -65.73 25.06
C GLU A 658 18.97 -66.78 25.96
N GLU A 659 18.23 -67.84 26.34
CA GLU A 659 18.79 -68.98 27.08
C GLU A 659 19.78 -69.81 26.23
N LEU A 660 19.53 -69.96 24.92
CA LEU A 660 20.45 -70.63 23.98
C LEU A 660 21.73 -69.81 23.71
N LEU A 661 21.61 -68.49 23.61
CA LEU A 661 22.75 -67.57 23.46
C LEU A 661 23.61 -67.47 24.73
N ASN A 662 23.03 -67.71 25.90
CA ASN A 662 23.78 -67.80 27.16
C ASN A 662 24.35 -69.22 27.42
N ALA A 663 23.95 -70.22 26.63
CA ALA A 663 24.42 -71.60 26.71
C ALA A 663 25.43 -71.98 25.59
N MET A 664 25.58 -71.13 24.57
CA MET A 664 26.69 -71.12 23.60
C MET A 664 27.78 -70.16 24.07
#